data_AF-A0A5D6XJB6-F1
#
_entry.id   AF-A0A5D6XJB6-F1
#
_cell.length_a   1.000
_cell.length_b   1.000
_cell.length_c   1.000
_cell.angle_alpha   90.00
_cell.angle_beta   90.00
_cell.angle_gamma   90.00
#
_symmetry.space_group_name_H-M   'P 1'
#
loop_
_entity.id
_entity.type
_entity.pdbx_description
1 polymer ?
#
loop_
_entity_poly.entity_id
_entity_poly.type
_entity_poly.pdbx_seq_one_letter_code
_entity_poly.pdbx_strand_id
1 'polypeptide(L)'
;MSDSIDSVILYVGTYSRKEGHVDGKGKGVYAFRFDLLTGALAPLGLQAEVGINPSYIGGTRKALYAVSECAEPQVGDAGQTTGYVYALAIGADGALTPLNRFETRGAYPCYLSVSPDEDFVAVANYGGGSAVLFPIAADGSLLEAADFHAFDGASLVKPDRQEAAHVHSTTWVPGANYLFAADLGNDRVAQFELDKAAQKLVPNRAGAFASRPGGTGPRHLAIHPSLQFVYVLDELSSTIGVHTYDAATGALSATALQDISTIPDDFTGTTLSADIHLSASGDFVYASNRGHDSIAIFRIKHEERGTLELVGFEPTRGKAPRNFLVYRDFLLVANQDTDTIELFHIDAVNGKLTFTGVTAECPTPVSLFVVPHYGVASEHQRLHQRQRGRTALDAVHPNEPLTISSSCTHVPMYPCTHEPMYHCHSLLILAMPRSAEASARRVWAKDANDAQQQSPSVAAALGAFSFSHNLRRDVLAYCKLVGVTPHPKLVPTHPDEEETLGADGSACVYDLSETESVAVKNWQLDRGNCQGLLFNVMLDREQLQLICRTIPKTQVQVLQLEWNVSEPVKADGATATPAASTPGAPSDSHGVEDARGSAQQEKALDCDDESAVFAQLLEAPSPLVVLSLRANGIASAGATAIAHALRTNSTLQSLNLFQNRVGDDGALAIAHALPHNTALKALSLASNGLTGAGARALIGAITKYVAPPALLKEIEDAESRIQAEIEHAKKAKKKIDRRTAMANVGLPVLEVVDGVQYAPGNVALEELVLSGNAAISEDDALAMSDALDAFPAKLQTHLRHVKLQRLPRLRGGVVSQRGRKLSEFLVL
;
A
#
# COMPACT_ATOMS: atom_id res chain seq x y z
N MET A 1 27.02 3.27 -8.47
CA MET A 1 26.49 2.37 -7.42
C MET A 1 24.98 2.50 -7.48
N SER A 2 24.23 1.40 -7.40
CA SER A 2 22.77 1.44 -7.42
C SER A 2 22.23 1.81 -6.04
N ASP A 3 21.11 2.52 -5.99
CA ASP A 3 20.32 2.60 -4.75
C ASP A 3 19.97 1.18 -4.27
N SER A 4 20.20 0.92 -2.98
CA SER A 4 19.61 -0.21 -2.30
C SER A 4 18.14 0.12 -2.00
N ILE A 5 17.24 -0.83 -2.24
CA ILE A 5 15.79 -0.66 -1.97
C ILE A 5 15.52 -0.45 -0.46
N ASP A 6 16.53 -0.77 0.37
CA ASP A 6 16.57 -0.57 1.81
C ASP A 6 16.85 0.89 2.25
N SER A 7 17.20 1.82 1.34
CA SER A 7 17.43 3.23 1.70
C SER A 7 16.96 4.24 0.65
N VAL A 8 16.52 5.42 1.11
CA VAL A 8 16.09 6.55 0.27
C VAL A 8 16.79 7.84 0.70
N ILE A 9 16.63 8.91 -0.07
CA ILE A 9 17.16 10.24 0.28
C ILE A 9 16.02 11.13 0.78
N LEU A 10 16.17 11.61 2.01
CA LEU A 10 15.33 12.63 2.63
C LEU A 10 16.00 13.99 2.45
N TYR A 11 15.36 14.88 1.69
CA TYR A 11 15.74 16.29 1.58
C TYR A 11 15.03 17.12 2.65
N VAL A 12 15.67 18.20 3.09
CA VAL A 12 15.20 19.07 4.16
C VAL A 12 15.34 20.55 3.79
N GLY A 13 14.20 21.26 3.74
CA GLY A 13 14.11 22.70 3.61
C GLY A 13 14.28 23.41 4.96
N THR A 14 14.89 24.59 4.95
CA THR A 14 15.31 25.33 6.17
C THR A 14 15.03 26.83 6.07
N TYR A 15 14.89 27.51 7.22
CA TYR A 15 15.08 28.97 7.27
C TYR A 15 16.58 29.27 7.35
N SER A 16 17.06 30.16 6.48
CA SER A 16 18.48 30.42 6.28
C SER A 16 18.96 31.80 6.79
N ARG A 17 18.06 32.57 7.41
CA ARG A 17 18.37 33.79 8.15
C ARG A 17 17.33 34.05 9.23
N LYS A 18 17.59 35.03 10.08
CA LYS A 18 16.62 35.57 11.05
C LYS A 18 15.46 36.28 10.34
N GLU A 19 14.25 35.93 10.73
CA GLU A 19 12.98 36.59 10.37
C GLU A 19 12.23 37.01 11.64
N GLY A 20 11.03 37.60 11.50
CA GLY A 20 10.23 38.06 12.64
C GLY A 20 9.76 36.94 13.59
N HIS A 21 9.58 35.72 13.08
CA HIS A 21 9.03 34.57 13.81
C HIS A 21 10.02 33.41 14.01
N VAL A 22 11.27 33.51 13.53
CA VAL A 22 12.26 32.42 13.56
C VAL A 22 13.70 32.95 13.46
N ASP A 23 14.62 32.37 14.21
CA ASP A 23 16.05 32.67 14.14
C ASP A 23 16.74 31.61 13.26
N GLY A 24 16.59 31.73 11.93
CA GLY A 24 17.01 30.72 10.97
C GLY A 24 18.51 30.52 10.87
N LYS A 25 18.96 29.28 11.06
CA LYS A 25 20.37 28.86 11.11
C LYS A 25 20.82 28.04 9.90
N GLY A 26 19.89 27.68 9.01
CA GLY A 26 20.16 26.89 7.82
C GLY A 26 20.97 27.66 6.78
N LYS A 27 21.38 26.97 5.72
CA LYS A 27 22.11 27.55 4.58
C LYS A 27 21.43 27.30 3.23
N GLY A 28 20.36 26.51 3.19
CA GLY A 28 19.86 25.94 1.96
C GLY A 28 19.09 24.64 2.17
N VAL A 29 19.16 23.73 1.20
CA VAL A 29 18.56 22.40 1.28
C VAL A 29 19.59 21.38 1.77
N TYR A 30 19.28 20.68 2.85
CA TYR A 30 20.08 19.58 3.41
C TYR A 30 19.53 18.22 2.96
N ALA A 31 20.30 17.15 3.15
CA ALA A 31 19.80 15.80 2.97
C ALA A 31 20.37 14.77 3.97
N PHE A 32 19.61 13.69 4.13
CA PHE A 32 19.94 12.50 4.90
C PHE A 32 19.69 11.26 4.03
N ARG A 33 20.50 10.22 4.18
CA ARG A 33 20.14 8.86 3.74
C ARG A 33 19.28 8.25 4.83
N PHE A 34 18.02 7.99 4.49
CA PHE A 34 17.03 7.39 5.36
C PHE A 34 16.98 5.88 5.07
N ASP A 35 17.46 5.08 6.03
CA ASP A 35 17.42 3.63 5.98
C ASP A 35 16.04 3.13 6.43
N LEU A 36 15.33 2.44 5.53
CA LEU A 36 13.95 2.02 5.71
C LEU A 36 13.80 0.74 6.53
N LEU A 37 14.90 0.04 6.82
CA LEU A 37 14.93 -1.17 7.64
C LEU A 37 15.15 -0.86 9.12
N THR A 38 15.83 0.25 9.43
CA THR A 38 16.26 0.63 10.77
C THR A 38 15.66 1.95 11.27
N GLY A 39 15.20 2.80 10.35
CA GLY A 39 14.88 4.19 10.62
C GLY A 39 16.11 5.12 10.67
N ALA A 40 17.33 4.64 10.43
CA ALA A 40 18.52 5.47 10.60
C ALA A 40 18.57 6.65 9.60
N LEU A 41 18.82 7.85 10.12
CA LEU A 41 18.98 9.08 9.34
C LEU A 41 20.47 9.48 9.29
N ALA A 42 21.21 8.93 8.33
CA ALA A 42 22.62 9.25 8.15
C ALA A 42 22.79 10.58 7.40
N PRO A 43 23.45 11.61 7.96
CA PRO A 43 23.55 12.93 7.31
C PRO A 43 24.40 12.88 6.04
N LEU A 44 23.83 13.35 4.93
CA LEU A 44 24.55 13.67 3.70
C LEU A 44 24.99 15.15 3.67
N GLY A 45 24.44 15.96 4.58
CA GLY A 45 24.77 17.36 4.76
C GLY A 45 24.06 18.28 3.77
N LEU A 46 24.58 19.49 3.63
CA LEU A 46 24.06 20.56 2.77
C LEU A 46 24.25 20.20 1.28
N GLN A 47 23.15 20.05 0.55
CA GLN A 47 23.17 19.68 -0.88
C GLN A 47 23.19 20.90 -1.81
N ALA A 48 22.55 22.00 -1.41
CA ALA A 48 22.52 23.23 -2.20
C ALA A 48 22.35 24.47 -1.31
N GLU A 49 23.24 25.46 -1.44
CA GLU A 49 23.05 26.83 -0.91
C GLU A 49 22.19 27.63 -1.91
N VAL A 50 20.87 27.62 -1.72
CA VAL A 50 19.88 28.13 -2.68
C VAL A 50 18.78 28.94 -2.03
N GLY A 51 18.43 30.05 -2.67
CA GLY A 51 17.40 30.98 -2.20
C GLY A 51 17.75 31.70 -0.90
N ILE A 52 16.75 32.39 -0.38
CA ILE A 52 16.69 32.85 1.00
C ILE A 52 15.49 32.13 1.61
N ASN A 53 15.71 31.40 2.70
CA ASN A 53 14.69 30.57 3.34
C ASN A 53 14.00 29.60 2.35
N PRO A 54 14.67 28.51 1.91
CA PRO A 54 13.99 27.40 1.24
C PRO A 54 13.11 26.62 2.23
N SER A 55 12.04 27.27 2.69
CA SER A 55 11.17 26.83 3.77
C SER A 55 10.18 25.73 3.36
N TYR A 56 9.96 25.55 2.05
CA TYR A 56 9.17 24.48 1.49
C TYR A 56 9.83 23.89 0.23
N ILE A 57 9.88 22.56 0.18
CA ILE A 57 10.46 21.79 -0.91
C ILE A 57 9.51 20.66 -1.36
N GLY A 58 9.59 20.30 -2.63
CA GLY A 58 8.80 19.23 -3.23
C GLY A 58 9.24 19.02 -4.68
N GLY A 59 8.94 17.88 -5.31
CA GLY A 59 9.53 17.59 -6.61
C GLY A 59 9.07 16.34 -7.32
N THR A 60 9.80 16.04 -8.39
CA THR A 60 9.67 14.86 -9.26
C THR A 60 10.84 13.90 -9.03
N ARG A 61 10.95 12.84 -9.83
CA ARG A 61 12.18 12.02 -9.91
C ARG A 61 13.36 12.69 -10.61
N LYS A 62 13.16 13.82 -11.30
CA LYS A 62 14.21 14.53 -12.05
C LYS A 62 14.71 15.77 -11.33
N ALA A 63 13.80 16.51 -10.72
CA ALA A 63 14.07 17.81 -10.14
C ALA A 63 13.30 18.02 -8.84
N LEU A 64 14.00 18.62 -7.88
CA LEU A 64 13.46 19.19 -6.65
C LEU A 64 13.18 20.67 -6.91
N TYR A 65 12.04 21.15 -6.45
CA TYR A 65 11.68 22.56 -6.43
C TYR A 65 11.74 23.08 -5.01
N ALA A 66 12.22 24.31 -4.84
CA ALA A 66 12.28 24.99 -3.55
C ALA A 66 11.71 26.40 -3.67
N VAL A 67 10.86 26.80 -2.73
CA VAL A 67 10.51 28.23 -2.58
C VAL A 67 11.73 29.02 -2.06
N SER A 68 11.62 30.33 -2.05
CA SER A 68 12.54 31.25 -1.41
C SER A 68 11.69 32.25 -0.64
N GLU A 69 11.38 31.94 0.63
CA GLU A 69 10.42 32.65 1.47
C GLU A 69 11.01 34.00 1.94
N CYS A 70 10.99 34.97 1.03
CA CYS A 70 11.51 36.32 1.23
C CYS A 70 10.62 37.37 0.53
N ALA A 71 10.84 38.64 0.89
CA ALA A 71 10.39 39.80 0.15
C ALA A 71 11.61 40.57 -0.36
N GLU A 72 11.93 40.44 -1.65
CA GLU A 72 12.93 41.25 -2.36
C GLU A 72 12.23 42.17 -3.37
N PRO A 73 12.79 43.33 -3.75
CA PRO A 73 12.21 44.20 -4.78
C PRO A 73 12.10 43.48 -6.12
N GLN A 74 10.96 43.64 -6.81
CA GLN A 74 10.72 42.95 -8.08
C GLN A 74 11.61 43.50 -9.22
N VAL A 75 12.10 42.63 -10.10
CA VAL A 75 12.86 42.99 -11.29
C VAL A 75 11.96 43.76 -12.28
N GLY A 76 12.23 45.06 -12.41
CA GLY A 76 11.50 45.96 -13.30
C GLY A 76 10.44 46.83 -12.60
N ASP A 77 9.98 46.44 -11.40
CA ASP A 77 9.13 47.26 -10.54
C ASP A 77 9.60 47.23 -9.08
N ALA A 78 10.51 48.15 -8.76
CA ALA A 78 11.04 48.33 -7.40
C ALA A 78 10.00 48.88 -6.39
N GLY A 79 8.76 49.17 -6.82
CA GLY A 79 7.63 49.46 -5.93
C GLY A 79 6.94 48.22 -5.38
N GLN A 80 7.17 47.04 -5.97
CA GLN A 80 6.60 45.76 -5.56
C GLN A 80 7.66 44.81 -5.00
N THR A 81 7.23 43.78 -4.26
CA THR A 81 8.13 42.76 -3.71
C THR A 81 7.69 41.34 -4.06
N THR A 82 8.67 40.46 -4.24
CA THR A 82 8.49 39.07 -4.65
C THR A 82 9.40 38.14 -3.82
N GLY A 83 9.05 36.87 -3.77
CA GLY A 83 10.03 35.79 -3.58
C GLY A 83 10.33 35.08 -4.89
N TYR A 84 10.92 33.89 -4.79
CA TYR A 84 11.30 33.07 -5.95
C TYR A 84 10.92 31.60 -5.75
N VAL A 85 10.90 30.86 -6.86
CA VAL A 85 10.98 29.39 -6.88
C VAL A 85 12.22 28.97 -7.66
N TYR A 86 12.95 27.99 -7.14
CA TYR A 86 14.14 27.40 -7.72
C TYR A 86 13.84 25.98 -8.23
N ALA A 87 14.46 25.59 -9.35
CA ALA A 87 14.49 24.21 -9.83
C ALA A 87 15.91 23.63 -9.71
N LEU A 88 16.01 22.41 -9.23
CA LEU A 88 17.26 21.73 -8.87
C LEU A 88 17.24 20.32 -9.44
N ALA A 89 18.10 20.01 -10.41
CA ALA A 89 18.27 18.66 -10.91
C ALA A 89 18.78 17.73 -9.80
N ILE A 90 18.20 16.54 -9.72
CA ILE A 90 18.56 15.50 -8.75
C ILE A 90 19.58 14.57 -9.41
N GLY A 91 20.79 14.52 -8.86
CA GLY A 91 21.84 13.58 -9.26
C GLY A 91 21.52 12.14 -8.84
N ALA A 92 22.13 11.17 -9.52
CA ALA A 92 21.99 9.73 -9.21
C ALA A 92 22.64 9.30 -7.88
N ASP A 93 23.26 10.23 -7.16
CA ASP A 93 23.82 10.13 -5.82
C ASP A 93 23.01 10.93 -4.77
N GLY A 94 22.02 11.71 -5.21
CA GLY A 94 21.26 12.67 -4.40
C GLY A 94 21.75 14.11 -4.45
N ALA A 95 22.83 14.43 -5.16
CA ALA A 95 23.35 15.80 -5.21
C ALA A 95 22.38 16.73 -5.97
N LEU A 96 22.17 17.95 -5.46
CA LEU A 96 21.27 18.93 -6.08
C LEU A 96 22.05 19.94 -6.92
N THR A 97 21.73 20.04 -8.21
CA THR A 97 22.35 21.00 -9.15
C THR A 97 21.34 22.06 -9.61
N PRO A 98 21.54 23.36 -9.35
CA PRO A 98 20.61 24.40 -9.81
C PRO A 98 20.42 24.41 -11.33
N LEU A 99 19.16 24.40 -11.77
CA LEU A 99 18.75 24.53 -13.17
C LEU A 99 18.41 25.98 -13.50
N ASN A 100 17.36 26.51 -12.88
CA ASN A 100 16.92 27.90 -13.01
C ASN A 100 16.08 28.36 -11.80
N ARG A 101 15.65 29.62 -11.83
CA ARG A 101 14.71 30.20 -10.85
C ARG A 101 13.82 31.25 -11.53
N PHE A 102 12.62 31.47 -11.00
CA PHE A 102 11.71 32.54 -11.42
C PHE A 102 11.16 33.30 -10.21
N GLU A 103 10.76 34.55 -10.42
CA GLU A 103 9.98 35.32 -9.45
C GLU A 103 8.58 34.70 -9.27
N THR A 104 8.10 34.58 -8.04
CA THR A 104 6.73 34.10 -7.76
C THR A 104 5.66 35.18 -7.89
N ARG A 105 6.05 36.43 -8.22
CA ARG A 105 5.18 37.60 -8.43
C ARG A 105 4.34 37.98 -7.20
N GLY A 106 4.77 37.53 -6.03
CA GLY A 106 4.22 37.82 -4.71
C GLY A 106 5.27 37.48 -3.65
N ALA A 107 5.18 38.09 -2.48
CA ALA A 107 6.20 37.97 -1.43
C ALA A 107 5.99 36.72 -0.56
N TYR A 108 7.06 36.28 0.09
CA TYR A 108 7.06 35.13 1.01
C TYR A 108 6.33 33.88 0.44
N PRO A 109 6.78 33.32 -0.69
CA PRO A 109 6.33 32.01 -1.14
C PRO A 109 6.67 30.97 -0.08
N CYS A 110 5.65 30.30 0.46
CA CYS A 110 5.76 29.47 1.67
C CYS A 110 5.34 28.01 1.48
N TYR A 111 4.86 27.66 0.28
CA TYR A 111 4.40 26.32 -0.09
C TYR A 111 4.46 26.14 -1.61
N LEU A 112 4.76 24.92 -2.08
CA LEU A 112 4.62 24.54 -3.49
C LEU A 112 4.11 23.10 -3.64
N SER A 113 3.49 22.80 -4.78
CA SER A 113 3.09 21.43 -5.14
C SER A 113 3.21 21.15 -6.63
N VAL A 114 3.58 19.91 -6.95
CA VAL A 114 3.67 19.40 -8.33
C VAL A 114 2.32 18.81 -8.73
N SER A 115 1.87 19.12 -9.95
CA SER A 115 0.63 18.58 -10.54
C SER A 115 0.71 17.05 -10.76
N PRO A 116 -0.42 16.32 -10.77
CA PRO A 116 -0.41 14.84 -10.85
C PRO A 116 0.31 14.23 -12.07
N ASP A 117 0.33 14.90 -13.23
CA ASP A 117 1.03 14.41 -14.43
C ASP A 117 2.53 14.81 -14.49
N GLU A 118 3.06 15.45 -13.45
CA GLU A 118 4.39 16.08 -13.39
C GLU A 118 4.62 17.21 -14.43
N ASP A 119 3.56 17.92 -14.87
CA ASP A 119 3.62 18.95 -15.91
C ASP A 119 3.60 20.43 -15.43
N PHE A 120 3.23 20.70 -14.17
CA PHE A 120 3.27 22.04 -13.56
C PHE A 120 3.72 22.03 -12.09
N VAL A 121 4.24 23.17 -11.63
CA VAL A 121 4.38 23.52 -10.20
C VAL A 121 3.43 24.68 -9.89
N ALA A 122 2.58 24.49 -8.87
CA ALA A 122 1.84 25.58 -8.23
C ALA A 122 2.63 26.08 -7.00
N VAL A 123 2.66 27.39 -6.79
CA VAL A 123 3.32 28.02 -5.62
C VAL A 123 2.34 28.99 -4.94
N ALA A 124 2.31 28.97 -3.61
CA ALA A 124 1.52 29.88 -2.78
C ALA A 124 2.40 30.99 -2.17
N ASN A 125 2.01 32.25 -2.38
CA ASN A 125 2.61 33.44 -1.78
C ASN A 125 1.78 33.91 -0.58
N TYR A 126 2.37 33.86 0.62
CA TYR A 126 1.73 34.37 1.83
C TYR A 126 1.67 35.90 1.83
N GLY A 127 2.71 36.56 1.35
CA GLY A 127 2.80 38.02 1.22
C GLY A 127 2.12 38.50 -0.06
N GLY A 128 1.06 39.30 0.09
CA GLY A 128 0.24 39.76 -1.04
C GLY A 128 -0.67 38.66 -1.62
N GLY A 129 -0.96 37.62 -0.83
CA GLY A 129 -2.01 36.61 -1.07
C GLY A 129 -2.21 36.20 -2.53
N SER A 130 -1.33 35.35 -3.07
CA SER A 130 -1.43 34.91 -4.46
C SER A 130 -1.02 33.45 -4.68
N ALA A 131 -1.51 32.88 -5.78
CA ALA A 131 -1.09 31.58 -6.31
C ALA A 131 -0.56 31.76 -7.74
N VAL A 132 0.53 31.08 -8.08
CA VAL A 132 1.21 31.18 -9.38
C VAL A 132 1.49 29.79 -9.95
N LEU A 133 1.36 29.63 -11.28
CA LEU A 133 1.53 28.36 -11.99
C LEU A 133 2.72 28.43 -12.95
N PHE A 134 3.70 27.54 -12.77
CA PHE A 134 4.86 27.39 -13.64
C PHE A 134 4.81 26.05 -14.38
N PRO A 135 4.91 26.02 -15.73
CA PRO A 135 5.07 24.76 -16.46
C PRO A 135 6.43 24.12 -16.21
N ILE A 136 6.48 22.79 -16.23
CA ILE A 136 7.71 21.99 -16.09
C ILE A 136 8.25 21.62 -17.47
N ALA A 137 9.55 21.87 -17.71
CA ALA A 137 10.24 21.47 -18.92
C ALA A 137 10.71 20.01 -18.87
N ALA A 138 11.04 19.43 -20.03
CA ALA A 138 11.36 18.00 -20.16
C ALA A 138 12.60 17.54 -19.37
N ASP A 139 13.48 18.45 -18.96
CA ASP A 139 14.65 18.21 -18.11
C ASP A 139 14.37 18.39 -16.60
N GLY A 140 13.22 18.95 -16.22
CA GLY A 140 12.88 19.32 -14.85
C GLY A 140 13.19 20.77 -14.48
N SER A 141 13.62 21.60 -15.43
CA SER A 141 13.66 23.05 -15.23
C SER A 141 12.24 23.66 -15.31
N LEU A 142 12.04 24.84 -14.73
CA LEU A 142 10.76 25.56 -14.86
C LEU A 142 10.74 26.40 -16.14
N LEU A 143 9.54 26.68 -16.66
CA LEU A 143 9.30 27.75 -17.63
C LEU A 143 8.74 28.99 -16.92
N GLU A 144 8.60 30.10 -17.66
CA GLU A 144 7.99 31.33 -17.16
C GLU A 144 6.55 31.10 -16.69
N ALA A 145 6.08 31.87 -15.70
CA ALA A 145 4.76 31.72 -15.09
C ALA A 145 3.63 31.83 -16.12
N ALA A 146 2.92 30.72 -16.38
CA ALA A 146 1.83 30.65 -17.35
C ALA A 146 0.54 31.31 -16.84
N ASP A 147 0.33 31.32 -15.52
CA ASP A 147 -0.83 31.94 -14.88
C ASP A 147 -0.54 32.44 -13.47
N PHE A 148 -1.31 33.44 -13.02
CA PHE A 148 -1.13 34.10 -11.72
C PHE A 148 -2.46 34.66 -11.21
N HIS A 149 -2.80 34.33 -9.97
CA HIS A 149 -4.03 34.74 -9.29
C HIS A 149 -3.69 35.43 -7.98
N ALA A 150 -3.96 36.73 -7.90
CA ALA A 150 -4.00 37.45 -6.63
C ALA A 150 -5.40 37.36 -6.01
N PHE A 151 -5.47 37.36 -4.69
CA PHE A 151 -6.72 37.29 -3.93
C PHE A 151 -6.94 38.58 -3.16
N ASP A 152 -8.07 39.23 -3.39
CA ASP A 152 -8.51 40.39 -2.60
C ASP A 152 -9.31 39.95 -1.37
N GLY A 153 -9.29 40.81 -0.35
CA GLY A 153 -10.10 40.69 0.87
C GLY A 153 -9.26 40.60 2.15
N ALA A 154 -9.93 40.76 3.29
CA ALA A 154 -9.40 40.59 4.62
C ALA A 154 -10.54 40.16 5.55
N SER A 155 -10.36 39.08 6.31
CA SER A 155 -11.38 38.61 7.28
C SER A 155 -11.47 39.54 8.49
N LEU A 156 -10.34 40.11 8.93
CA LEU A 156 -10.22 41.00 10.09
C LEU A 156 -10.72 40.42 11.43
N VAL A 157 -11.09 39.13 11.51
CA VAL A 157 -11.46 38.47 12.78
C VAL A 157 -10.23 38.27 13.67
N LYS A 158 -9.05 38.06 13.07
CA LYS A 158 -7.73 38.14 13.72
C LYS A 158 -6.89 39.24 13.03
N PRO A 159 -7.06 40.54 13.38
CA PRO A 159 -6.46 41.65 12.63
C PRO A 159 -4.94 41.58 12.42
N ASP A 160 -4.19 40.96 13.34
CA ASP A 160 -2.73 40.84 13.25
C ASP A 160 -2.25 39.68 12.35
N ARG A 161 -3.18 38.93 11.73
CA ARG A 161 -2.93 37.73 10.90
C ARG A 161 -3.86 37.60 9.68
N GLN A 162 -4.82 38.51 9.52
CA GLN A 162 -5.91 38.48 8.55
C GLN A 162 -6.25 39.90 8.06
N GLU A 163 -5.22 40.74 7.96
CA GLU A 163 -5.27 42.12 7.45
C GLU A 163 -5.40 42.21 5.93
N ALA A 164 -5.05 41.12 5.23
CA ALA A 164 -5.13 40.93 3.79
C ALA A 164 -5.36 39.44 3.48
N ALA A 165 -5.36 39.06 2.21
CA ALA A 165 -5.30 37.67 1.79
C ALA A 165 -3.92 37.06 2.05
N HIS A 166 -3.89 35.80 2.46
CA HIS A 166 -2.67 35.07 2.79
C HIS A 166 -2.78 33.63 2.30
N VAL A 167 -2.35 33.37 1.07
CA VAL A 167 -2.41 32.01 0.50
C VAL A 167 -1.26 31.20 1.10
N HIS A 168 -1.60 30.17 1.89
CA HIS A 168 -0.61 29.38 2.62
C HIS A 168 -0.34 28.00 1.99
N SER A 169 -1.23 27.47 1.15
CA SER A 169 -0.94 26.22 0.40
C SER A 169 -1.66 26.15 -0.93
N THR A 170 -1.18 25.26 -1.80
CA THR A 170 -1.79 24.88 -3.07
C THR A 170 -1.75 23.35 -3.17
N THR A 171 -2.90 22.68 -3.18
CA THR A 171 -3.00 21.21 -3.08
C THR A 171 -3.79 20.66 -4.26
N TRP A 172 -3.17 19.79 -5.05
CA TRP A 172 -3.80 19.13 -6.20
C TRP A 172 -4.67 17.96 -5.76
N VAL A 173 -5.85 17.81 -6.37
CA VAL A 173 -6.70 16.64 -6.19
C VAL A 173 -6.06 15.43 -6.91
N PRO A 174 -5.82 14.29 -6.22
CA PRO A 174 -5.18 13.13 -6.83
C PRO A 174 -5.89 12.65 -8.10
N GLY A 175 -5.14 12.54 -9.21
CA GLY A 175 -5.66 12.05 -10.48
C GLY A 175 -6.67 12.94 -11.22
N ALA A 176 -6.89 14.18 -10.76
CA ALA A 176 -7.80 15.13 -11.38
C ALA A 176 -7.12 16.47 -11.71
N ASN A 177 -7.74 17.25 -12.62
CA ASN A 177 -7.28 18.58 -13.01
C ASN A 177 -7.78 19.67 -12.03
N TYR A 178 -7.84 19.40 -10.73
CA TYR A 178 -8.35 20.36 -9.74
C TYR A 178 -7.27 20.75 -8.73
N LEU A 179 -7.26 22.04 -8.38
CA LEU A 179 -6.36 22.62 -7.39
C LEU A 179 -7.17 23.37 -6.33
N PHE A 180 -6.88 23.11 -5.06
CA PHE A 180 -7.37 23.91 -3.93
C PHE A 180 -6.25 24.81 -3.42
N ALA A 181 -6.57 26.04 -3.02
CA ALA A 181 -5.62 26.97 -2.41
C ALA A 181 -6.17 27.54 -1.11
N ALA A 182 -5.44 27.38 0.00
CA ALA A 182 -5.89 27.82 1.32
C ALA A 182 -5.56 29.30 1.54
N ASP A 183 -6.57 30.14 1.74
CA ASP A 183 -6.43 31.58 2.00
C ASP A 183 -6.75 31.86 3.48
N LEU A 184 -5.69 31.80 4.30
CA LEU A 184 -5.70 32.03 5.75
C LEU A 184 -6.27 33.42 6.10
N GLY A 185 -6.02 34.40 5.23
CA GLY A 185 -6.43 35.79 5.42
C GLY A 185 -7.93 36.05 5.26
N ASN A 186 -8.65 35.16 4.55
CA ASN A 186 -10.08 35.33 4.23
C ASN A 186 -10.96 34.16 4.71
N ASP A 187 -10.45 33.26 5.55
CA ASP A 187 -11.18 32.09 6.07
C ASP A 187 -11.85 31.26 4.94
N ARG A 188 -11.10 30.99 3.86
CA ARG A 188 -11.63 30.29 2.68
C ARG A 188 -10.61 29.38 2.01
N VAL A 189 -11.10 28.40 1.27
CA VAL A 189 -10.33 27.62 0.30
C VAL A 189 -10.80 28.02 -1.11
N ALA A 190 -9.91 28.59 -1.90
CA ALA A 190 -10.14 28.85 -3.32
C ALA A 190 -10.03 27.55 -4.14
N GLN A 191 -10.80 27.45 -5.22
CA GLN A 191 -10.97 26.22 -5.99
C GLN A 191 -10.80 26.49 -7.49
N PHE A 192 -9.97 25.69 -8.16
CA PHE A 192 -9.61 25.87 -9.58
C PHE A 192 -9.70 24.57 -10.37
N GLU A 193 -10.04 24.69 -11.64
CA GLU A 193 -9.90 23.70 -12.70
C GLU A 193 -8.70 24.08 -13.59
N LEU A 194 -7.77 23.16 -13.83
CA LEU A 194 -6.62 23.36 -14.70
C LEU A 194 -7.01 23.13 -16.17
N ASP A 195 -7.11 24.23 -16.92
CA ASP A 195 -7.10 24.18 -18.38
C ASP A 195 -5.66 23.92 -18.84
N LYS A 196 -5.33 22.64 -19.08
CA LYS A 196 -4.01 22.21 -19.56
C LYS A 196 -3.67 22.73 -20.96
N ALA A 197 -4.65 23.12 -21.78
CA ALA A 197 -4.41 23.64 -23.13
C ALA A 197 -4.10 25.15 -23.12
N ALA A 198 -4.77 25.91 -22.26
CA ALA A 198 -4.45 27.32 -22.00
C ALA A 198 -3.28 27.50 -21.02
N GLN A 199 -2.91 26.46 -20.28
CA GLN A 199 -1.98 26.46 -19.14
C GLN A 199 -2.45 27.37 -17.98
N LYS A 200 -3.73 27.27 -17.60
CA LYS A 200 -4.37 28.20 -16.64
C LYS A 200 -5.18 27.52 -15.54
N LEU A 201 -5.19 28.18 -14.39
CA LEU A 201 -6.07 27.87 -13.27
C LEU A 201 -7.37 28.67 -13.45
N VAL A 202 -8.43 28.01 -13.94
CA VAL A 202 -9.75 28.63 -14.11
C VAL A 202 -10.53 28.47 -12.80
N PRO A 203 -11.06 29.55 -12.19
CA PRO A 203 -11.87 29.43 -10.97
C PRO A 203 -13.04 28.46 -11.17
N ASN A 204 -13.23 27.55 -10.22
CA ASN A 204 -14.15 26.42 -10.37
C ASN A 204 -15.60 26.90 -10.58
N ARG A 205 -16.21 26.46 -11.69
CA ARG A 205 -17.54 26.87 -12.16
C ARG A 205 -18.68 26.43 -11.23
N ALA A 206 -18.50 25.35 -10.47
CA ALA A 206 -19.46 24.89 -9.47
C ALA A 206 -19.32 25.61 -8.11
N GLY A 207 -18.18 26.26 -7.87
CA GLY A 207 -17.95 27.09 -6.68
C GLY A 207 -16.48 27.50 -6.56
N ALA A 208 -16.16 28.77 -6.84
CA ALA A 208 -14.77 29.26 -6.82
C ALA A 208 -14.15 29.29 -5.41
N PHE A 209 -14.96 29.23 -4.35
CA PHE A 209 -14.51 29.23 -2.96
C PHE A 209 -15.38 28.29 -2.10
N ALA A 210 -14.80 27.68 -1.07
CA ALA A 210 -15.50 27.10 0.06
C ALA A 210 -15.12 27.87 1.33
N SER A 211 -16.09 28.14 2.20
CA SER A 211 -15.89 28.94 3.41
C SER A 211 -15.51 28.09 4.62
N ARG A 212 -14.62 28.63 5.46
CA ARG A 212 -14.37 28.21 6.83
C ARG A 212 -15.05 29.20 7.79
N PRO A 213 -15.23 28.87 9.08
CA PRO A 213 -15.66 29.83 10.09
C PRO A 213 -14.67 31.01 10.22
N GLY A 214 -15.17 32.21 10.55
CA GLY A 214 -14.33 33.40 10.66
C GLY A 214 -13.30 33.31 11.79
N GLY A 215 -12.05 33.68 11.51
CA GLY A 215 -10.93 33.65 12.45
C GLY A 215 -10.27 32.28 12.64
N THR A 216 -10.48 31.35 11.71
CA THR A 216 -9.89 30.00 11.72
C THR A 216 -8.56 29.96 10.97
N GLY A 217 -8.48 30.59 9.80
CA GLY A 217 -7.27 30.71 9.00
C GLY A 217 -6.81 29.38 8.37
N PRO A 218 -7.52 28.85 7.36
CA PRO A 218 -7.13 27.62 6.66
C PRO A 218 -5.72 27.72 6.08
N ARG A 219 -4.92 26.68 6.31
CA ARG A 219 -3.47 26.69 6.12
C ARG A 219 -2.99 25.66 5.12
N HIS A 220 -3.09 24.37 5.47
CA HIS A 220 -2.68 23.22 4.65
C HIS A 220 -3.89 22.29 4.44
N LEU A 221 -3.89 21.52 3.35
CA LEU A 221 -4.93 20.52 3.07
C LEU A 221 -4.33 19.13 2.89
N ALA A 222 -5.02 18.12 3.41
CA ALA A 222 -4.79 16.71 3.09
C ALA A 222 -6.01 16.15 2.34
N ILE A 223 -5.77 15.42 1.25
CA ILE A 223 -6.82 14.85 0.39
C ILE A 223 -6.68 13.34 0.40
N HIS A 224 -7.76 12.61 0.69
CA HIS A 224 -7.74 11.15 0.74
C HIS A 224 -7.47 10.57 -0.68
N PRO A 225 -6.63 9.53 -0.81
CA PRO A 225 -6.12 9.08 -2.12
C PRO A 225 -7.18 8.48 -3.07
N SER A 226 -8.14 7.70 -2.57
CA SER A 226 -9.24 7.11 -3.37
C SER A 226 -10.62 7.72 -3.09
N LEU A 227 -11.00 7.82 -1.81
CA LEU A 227 -12.26 8.41 -1.35
C LEU A 227 -12.28 9.94 -1.45
N GLN A 228 -13.49 10.50 -1.54
CA GLN A 228 -13.73 11.92 -1.87
C GLN A 228 -13.67 12.86 -0.64
N PHE A 229 -12.70 12.64 0.25
CA PHE A 229 -12.55 13.36 1.52
C PHE A 229 -11.40 14.38 1.48
N VAL A 230 -11.62 15.54 2.07
CA VAL A 230 -10.65 16.64 2.16
C VAL A 230 -10.62 17.20 3.57
N TYR A 231 -9.42 17.28 4.14
CA TYR A 231 -9.17 17.76 5.50
C TYR A 231 -8.46 19.10 5.40
N VAL A 232 -9.12 20.17 5.82
CA VAL A 232 -8.59 21.54 5.83
C VAL A 232 -8.08 21.84 7.23
N LEU A 233 -6.77 21.99 7.41
CA LEU A 233 -6.16 22.36 8.69
C LEU A 233 -6.16 23.88 8.84
N ASP A 234 -6.75 24.39 9.91
CA ASP A 234 -6.83 25.83 10.21
C ASP A 234 -5.79 26.23 11.27
N GLU A 235 -4.95 27.23 10.97
CA GLU A 235 -3.83 27.63 11.83
C GLU A 235 -4.27 28.33 13.13
N LEU A 236 -5.20 29.28 13.02
CA LEU A 236 -5.49 30.28 14.04
C LEU A 236 -6.52 29.80 15.08
N SER A 237 -7.35 28.81 14.72
CA SER A 237 -8.26 28.10 15.62
C SER A 237 -7.71 26.75 16.09
N SER A 238 -6.66 26.23 15.45
CA SER A 238 -6.14 24.87 15.66
C SER A 238 -7.22 23.78 15.47
N THR A 239 -7.90 23.82 14.32
CA THR A 239 -9.00 22.90 13.96
C THR A 239 -8.78 22.21 12.62
N ILE A 240 -9.43 21.08 12.40
CA ILE A 240 -9.60 20.47 11.08
C ILE A 240 -11.06 20.60 10.65
N GLY A 241 -11.30 21.22 9.51
CA GLY A 241 -12.58 21.15 8.78
C GLY A 241 -12.60 19.92 7.86
N VAL A 242 -13.55 19.01 8.08
CA VAL A 242 -13.79 17.85 7.22
C VAL A 242 -14.75 18.22 6.10
N HIS A 243 -14.32 18.17 4.86
CA HIS A 243 -15.13 18.41 3.66
C HIS A 243 -15.19 17.15 2.78
N THR A 244 -16.24 17.04 1.96
CA THR A 244 -16.26 16.12 0.80
C THR A 244 -16.14 16.92 -0.49
N TYR A 245 -15.56 16.36 -1.56
CA TYR A 245 -15.60 16.98 -2.89
C TYR A 245 -16.44 16.18 -3.89
N ASP A 246 -17.11 16.87 -4.82
CA ASP A 246 -17.77 16.22 -5.95
C ASP A 246 -16.75 15.90 -7.06
N ALA A 247 -16.63 14.62 -7.44
CA ALA A 247 -15.62 14.17 -8.40
C ALA A 247 -15.91 14.53 -9.87
N ALA A 248 -17.10 15.05 -10.20
CA ALA A 248 -17.46 15.46 -11.57
C ALA A 248 -17.22 16.95 -11.83
N THR A 249 -17.21 17.76 -10.77
CA THR A 249 -17.04 19.22 -10.82
C THR A 249 -15.81 19.71 -10.05
N GLY A 250 -15.21 18.88 -9.20
CA GLY A 250 -14.09 19.24 -8.33
C GLY A 250 -14.44 20.14 -7.15
N ALA A 251 -15.73 20.38 -6.89
CA ALA A 251 -16.16 21.32 -5.86
C ALA A 251 -16.25 20.69 -4.47
N LEU A 252 -15.60 21.32 -3.49
CA LEU A 252 -15.77 21.06 -2.06
C LEU A 252 -17.19 21.35 -1.59
N SER A 253 -17.64 20.63 -0.56
CA SER A 253 -18.84 20.97 0.20
C SER A 253 -18.71 22.39 0.77
N ALA A 254 -19.72 23.23 0.51
CA ALA A 254 -19.68 24.66 0.82
C ALA A 254 -19.48 24.98 2.31
N THR A 255 -19.83 24.03 3.19
CA THR A 255 -19.45 23.98 4.60
C THR A 255 -18.71 22.67 4.89
N ALA A 256 -18.01 22.61 6.01
CA ALA A 256 -17.56 21.34 6.57
C ALA A 256 -18.74 20.47 7.00
N LEU A 257 -18.51 19.16 7.08
CA LEU A 257 -19.36 18.16 7.72
C LEU A 257 -19.09 18.07 9.24
N GLN A 258 -17.87 18.41 9.64
CA GLN A 258 -17.37 18.41 11.01
C GLN A 258 -16.23 19.43 11.13
N ASP A 259 -16.18 20.15 12.24
CA ASP A 259 -15.00 20.88 12.69
C ASP A 259 -14.51 20.21 13.99
N ILE A 260 -13.23 19.85 14.07
CA ILE A 260 -12.64 19.14 15.23
C ILE A 260 -11.35 19.82 15.71
N SER A 261 -11.16 19.90 17.04
CA SER A 261 -9.96 20.46 17.66
C SER A 261 -8.74 19.57 17.43
N THR A 262 -7.58 20.20 17.18
CA THR A 262 -6.27 19.54 17.16
C THR A 262 -5.49 19.68 18.46
N ILE A 263 -6.06 20.29 19.49
CA ILE A 263 -5.49 20.40 20.84
C ILE A 263 -6.43 19.81 21.92
N PRO A 264 -5.91 19.43 23.10
CA PRO A 264 -6.74 19.09 24.26
C PRO A 264 -7.64 20.25 24.70
N ASP A 265 -8.86 19.95 25.15
CA ASP A 265 -9.85 20.94 25.62
C ASP A 265 -9.38 21.75 26.85
N ASP A 266 -8.41 21.25 27.61
CA ASP A 266 -7.80 21.91 28.77
C ASP A 266 -6.50 22.68 28.44
N PHE A 267 -6.05 22.67 27.18
CA PHE A 267 -4.87 23.43 26.77
C PHE A 267 -5.19 24.94 26.71
N THR A 268 -4.43 25.71 27.49
CA THR A 268 -4.61 27.17 27.66
C THR A 268 -3.43 28.01 27.17
N GLY A 269 -2.44 27.37 26.54
CA GLY A 269 -1.30 28.05 25.92
C GLY A 269 -1.63 28.60 24.52
N THR A 270 -0.69 29.32 23.93
CA THR A 270 -0.75 29.67 22.51
C THR A 270 -0.44 28.45 21.65
N THR A 271 -1.30 28.16 20.68
CA THR A 271 -1.07 27.14 19.64
C THR A 271 -1.24 27.76 18.25
N LEU A 272 -0.48 27.26 17.27
CA LEU A 272 -0.71 27.49 15.85
C LEU A 272 -0.47 26.17 15.09
N SER A 273 -1.53 25.54 14.60
CA SER A 273 -1.40 24.31 13.81
C SER A 273 -0.63 24.56 12.52
N ALA A 274 0.10 23.57 12.02
CA ALA A 274 0.98 23.74 10.87
C ALA A 274 0.68 22.76 9.73
N ASP A 275 0.97 21.48 9.88
CA ASP A 275 0.97 20.55 8.76
C ASP A 275 -0.03 19.42 8.94
N ILE A 276 -0.47 18.80 7.84
CA ILE A 276 -1.52 17.76 7.84
C ILE A 276 -1.25 16.71 6.75
N HIS A 277 -1.28 15.43 7.14
CA HIS A 277 -1.05 14.29 6.24
C HIS A 277 -1.94 13.10 6.62
N LEU A 278 -2.19 12.19 5.67
CA LEU A 278 -2.82 10.90 5.95
C LEU A 278 -1.78 9.82 6.30
N SER A 279 -2.22 8.71 6.91
CA SER A 279 -1.46 7.45 6.87
C SER A 279 -1.32 6.96 5.42
N ALA A 280 -0.28 6.15 5.14
CA ALA A 280 -0.11 5.49 3.85
C ALA A 280 -1.30 4.57 3.46
N SER A 281 -2.12 4.16 4.44
CA SER A 281 -3.35 3.36 4.22
C SER A 281 -4.60 4.20 3.93
N GLY A 282 -4.60 5.51 4.26
CA GLY A 282 -5.80 6.35 4.21
C GLY A 282 -6.72 6.27 5.43
N ASP A 283 -6.39 5.49 6.47
CA ASP A 283 -7.25 5.31 7.66
C ASP A 283 -7.07 6.34 8.78
N PHE A 284 -6.00 7.14 8.73
CA PHE A 284 -5.69 8.12 9.77
C PHE A 284 -5.32 9.48 9.19
N VAL A 285 -5.61 10.54 9.93
CA VAL A 285 -5.10 11.90 9.71
C VAL A 285 -4.21 12.29 10.88
N TYR A 286 -3.07 12.88 10.55
CA TYR A 286 -2.13 13.49 11.48
C TYR A 286 -2.13 15.00 11.26
N ALA A 287 -2.05 15.79 12.33
CA ALA A 287 -1.88 17.24 12.24
C ALA A 287 -0.90 17.77 13.29
N SER A 288 0.02 18.67 12.93
CA SER A 288 1.02 19.20 13.87
C SER A 288 0.62 20.54 14.48
N ASN A 289 0.97 20.75 15.76
CA ASN A 289 0.70 21.97 16.50
C ASN A 289 1.98 22.60 17.05
N ARG A 290 2.24 23.87 16.71
CA ARG A 290 3.34 24.64 17.29
C ARG A 290 2.88 25.28 18.61
N GLY A 291 3.67 25.18 19.67
CA GLY A 291 3.35 25.73 20.99
C GLY A 291 2.66 24.74 21.95
N HIS A 292 1.80 23.85 21.43
CA HIS A 292 1.50 22.57 22.10
C HIS A 292 2.57 21.51 21.77
N ASP A 293 3.33 21.70 20.67
CA ASP A 293 4.45 20.88 20.23
C ASP A 293 4.12 19.38 20.17
N SER A 294 2.99 19.06 19.52
CA SER A 294 2.45 17.71 19.35
C SER A 294 2.06 17.39 17.90
N ILE A 295 1.97 16.10 17.58
CA ILE A 295 1.12 15.59 16.49
C ILE A 295 -0.23 15.16 17.11
N ALA A 296 -1.33 15.73 16.65
CA ALA A 296 -2.68 15.22 16.87
C ALA A 296 -2.98 14.07 15.91
N ILE A 297 -3.63 13.02 16.41
CA ILE A 297 -3.86 11.76 15.70
C ILE A 297 -5.36 11.49 15.64
N PHE A 298 -5.88 11.29 14.44
CA PHE A 298 -7.30 11.00 14.20
C PHE A 298 -7.48 9.75 13.35
N ARG A 299 -8.49 8.94 13.67
CA ARG A 299 -8.99 7.89 12.79
C ARG A 299 -10.03 8.48 11.83
N ILE A 300 -9.97 8.08 10.57
CA ILE A 300 -10.98 8.38 9.55
C ILE A 300 -12.11 7.35 9.67
N LYS A 301 -13.34 7.85 9.78
CA LYS A 301 -14.57 7.06 9.73
C LYS A 301 -15.12 7.03 8.32
N HIS A 302 -14.65 6.07 7.53
CA HIS A 302 -15.02 5.93 6.11
C HIS A 302 -16.55 5.86 5.90
N GLU A 303 -17.25 5.15 6.80
CA GLU A 303 -18.70 4.99 6.81
C GLU A 303 -19.49 6.25 7.21
N GLU A 304 -18.90 7.18 7.97
CA GLU A 304 -19.50 8.46 8.36
C GLU A 304 -19.09 9.60 7.39
N ARG A 305 -18.79 9.29 6.12
CA ARG A 305 -18.29 10.23 5.08
C ARG A 305 -16.94 10.87 5.42
N GLY A 306 -16.07 10.13 6.11
CA GLY A 306 -14.69 10.54 6.36
C GLY A 306 -14.52 11.49 7.55
N THR A 307 -15.51 11.58 8.45
CA THR A 307 -15.36 12.28 9.73
C THR A 307 -14.20 11.72 10.56
N LEU A 308 -13.68 12.54 11.47
CA LEU A 308 -12.51 12.26 12.28
C LEU A 308 -12.89 11.94 13.73
N GLU A 309 -12.29 10.88 14.26
CA GLU A 309 -12.35 10.50 15.67
C GLU A 309 -10.95 10.66 16.30
N LEU A 310 -10.84 11.41 17.39
CA LEU A 310 -9.57 11.68 18.07
C LEU A 310 -9.02 10.39 18.72
N VAL A 311 -7.82 9.97 18.30
CA VAL A 311 -7.07 8.85 18.86
C VAL A 311 -6.16 9.31 20.02
N GLY A 312 -5.65 10.54 19.93
CA GLY A 312 -4.80 11.16 20.95
C GLY A 312 -3.80 12.17 20.38
N PHE A 313 -2.80 12.51 21.20
CA PHE A 313 -1.74 13.46 20.85
C PHE A 313 -0.39 12.85 21.25
N GLU A 314 0.62 12.90 20.37
CA GLU A 314 2.00 12.50 20.67
C GLU A 314 2.92 13.73 20.70
N PRO A 315 3.70 13.96 21.78
CA PRO A 315 4.64 15.08 21.84
C PRO A 315 5.76 14.96 20.79
N THR A 316 6.08 16.03 20.06
CA THR A 316 7.04 15.97 18.94
C THR A 316 8.51 15.93 19.37
N ARG A 317 8.79 15.95 20.68
CA ARG A 317 10.12 15.92 21.34
C ARG A 317 11.06 17.10 21.05
N GLY A 318 10.83 17.85 19.98
CA GLY A 318 11.39 19.18 19.75
C GLY A 318 10.38 20.30 20.05
N LYS A 319 10.52 21.43 19.34
CA LYS A 319 9.59 22.56 19.39
C LYS A 319 9.26 23.12 18.01
N ALA A 320 8.06 23.70 17.90
CA ALA A 320 7.51 24.23 16.67
C ALA A 320 7.58 23.24 15.49
N PRO A 321 6.87 22.09 15.55
CA PRO A 321 6.77 21.12 14.47
C PRO A 321 6.04 21.69 13.25
N ARG A 322 6.77 22.42 12.40
CA ARG A 322 6.22 23.21 11.28
C ARG A 322 5.86 22.37 10.07
N ASN A 323 6.48 21.20 9.93
CA ASN A 323 6.20 20.20 8.91
C ASN A 323 6.51 18.81 9.48
N PHE A 324 5.87 17.80 8.91
CA PHE A 324 6.30 16.42 9.06
C PHE A 324 6.09 15.67 7.74
N LEU A 325 6.61 14.45 7.66
CA LEU A 325 6.45 13.57 6.51
C LEU A 325 5.96 12.21 7.00
N VAL A 326 4.86 11.72 6.43
CA VAL A 326 4.49 10.30 6.51
C VAL A 326 5.13 9.57 5.33
N TYR A 327 5.90 8.51 5.62
CA TYR A 327 6.51 7.67 4.60
C TYR A 327 6.47 6.21 5.03
N ARG A 328 5.73 5.37 4.30
CA ARG A 328 5.41 3.98 4.69
C ARG A 328 4.77 3.95 6.10
N ASP A 329 5.35 3.20 7.03
CA ASP A 329 4.97 3.12 8.44
C ASP A 329 5.74 4.11 9.34
N PHE A 330 6.49 5.06 8.77
CA PHE A 330 7.22 6.07 9.52
C PHE A 330 6.55 7.46 9.45
N LEU A 331 6.72 8.24 10.53
CA LEU A 331 6.42 9.67 10.58
C LEU A 331 7.67 10.43 11.07
N LEU A 332 8.16 11.36 10.26
CA LEU A 332 9.34 12.18 10.52
C LEU A 332 8.89 13.61 10.82
N VAL A 333 9.19 14.15 12.01
CA VAL A 333 8.78 15.51 12.40
C VAL A 333 9.93 16.49 12.34
N ALA A 334 9.80 17.57 11.57
CA ALA A 334 10.75 18.67 11.53
C ALA A 334 10.40 19.75 12.57
N ASN A 335 11.19 19.82 13.63
CA ASN A 335 11.01 20.76 14.74
C ASN A 335 11.87 22.02 14.52
N GLN A 336 11.22 23.11 14.09
CA GLN A 336 11.85 24.37 13.66
C GLN A 336 12.79 24.94 14.73
N ASP A 337 12.35 24.98 15.99
CA ASP A 337 13.00 25.80 17.04
C ASP A 337 14.02 25.01 17.88
N THR A 338 14.09 23.68 17.73
CA THR A 338 15.10 22.81 18.38
C THR A 338 16.19 22.32 17.43
N ASP A 339 16.12 22.64 16.13
CA ASP A 339 17.05 22.15 15.11
C ASP A 339 17.10 20.61 15.00
N THR A 340 15.96 19.93 15.21
CA THR A 340 15.88 18.45 15.15
C THR A 340 14.82 17.91 14.19
N ILE A 341 15.10 16.71 13.67
CA ILE A 341 14.15 15.83 12.99
C ILE A 341 13.98 14.58 13.85
N GLU A 342 12.74 14.28 14.25
CA GLU A 342 12.42 13.19 15.19
C GLU A 342 11.61 12.10 14.48
N LEU A 343 12.01 10.83 14.63
CA LEU A 343 11.38 9.71 13.91
C LEU A 343 10.46 8.87 14.80
N PHE A 344 9.27 8.58 14.29
CA PHE A 344 8.25 7.74 14.90
C PHE A 344 7.86 6.58 13.97
N HIS A 345 7.57 5.40 14.51
CA HIS A 345 6.75 4.39 13.82
C HIS A 345 5.27 4.69 14.02
N ILE A 346 4.46 4.39 13.01
CA ILE A 346 3.00 4.40 12.99
C ILE A 346 2.50 2.99 13.29
N ASP A 347 1.68 2.84 14.32
CA ASP A 347 0.88 1.62 14.51
C ASP A 347 -0.20 1.54 13.42
N ALA A 348 -0.10 0.57 12.50
CA ALA A 348 -1.04 0.45 11.37
C ALA A 348 -2.50 0.13 11.76
N VAL A 349 -2.76 -0.34 13.00
CA VAL A 349 -4.10 -0.75 13.45
C VAL A 349 -4.79 0.39 14.22
N ASN A 350 -4.04 1.12 15.05
CA ASN A 350 -4.58 2.18 15.92
C ASN A 350 -4.04 3.60 15.64
N GLY A 351 -3.09 3.76 14.72
CA GLY A 351 -2.58 5.06 14.26
C GLY A 351 -1.63 5.76 15.24
N LYS A 352 -1.36 5.16 16.41
CA LYS A 352 -0.51 5.81 17.41
C LYS A 352 0.94 5.83 16.96
N LEU A 353 1.61 6.91 17.36
CA LEU A 353 3.01 7.16 17.05
C LEU A 353 3.89 6.65 18.20
N THR A 354 4.89 5.83 17.87
CA THR A 354 5.91 5.37 18.82
C THR A 354 7.26 5.93 18.40
N PHE A 355 7.85 6.81 19.23
CA PHE A 355 9.18 7.35 18.97
C PHE A 355 10.23 6.24 18.91
N THR A 356 11.03 6.24 17.85
CA THR A 356 12.01 5.19 17.54
C THR A 356 13.28 5.25 18.39
N GLY A 357 13.58 6.41 18.99
CA GLY A 357 14.91 6.70 19.53
C GLY A 357 15.85 7.38 18.53
N VAL A 358 15.45 7.53 17.26
CA VAL A 358 16.23 8.24 16.24
C VAL A 358 15.86 9.72 16.21
N THR A 359 16.86 10.54 16.54
CA THR A 359 16.87 12.00 16.38
C THR A 359 18.00 12.37 15.42
N ALA A 360 17.75 13.30 14.50
CA ALA A 360 18.77 13.85 13.60
C ALA A 360 18.86 15.38 13.75
N GLU A 361 20.06 15.91 13.94
CA GLU A 361 20.31 17.35 13.98
C GLU A 361 20.25 17.95 12.57
N CYS A 362 19.43 18.98 12.37
CA CYS A 362 19.34 19.74 11.12
C CYS A 362 18.99 21.20 11.45
N PRO A 363 19.75 22.22 10.99
CA PRO A 363 19.51 23.60 11.39
C PRO A 363 18.18 24.14 10.86
N THR A 364 17.29 24.50 11.77
CA THR A 364 15.96 25.11 11.53
C THR A 364 15.13 24.43 10.43
N PRO A 365 14.78 23.14 10.59
CA PRO A 365 14.15 22.32 9.57
C PRO A 365 12.64 22.59 9.53
N VAL A 366 12.10 22.82 8.33
CA VAL A 366 10.71 23.27 8.15
C VAL A 366 9.97 22.67 6.96
N SER A 367 10.62 21.83 6.17
CA SER A 367 9.99 21.01 5.12
C SER A 367 10.81 19.74 4.85
N LEU A 368 10.15 18.61 4.68
CA LEU A 368 10.73 17.29 4.48
C LEU A 368 10.19 16.69 3.17
N PHE A 369 11.08 16.17 2.32
CA PHE A 369 10.71 15.58 1.04
C PHE A 369 11.55 14.34 0.72
N VAL A 370 10.90 13.24 0.38
CA VAL A 370 11.53 12.04 -0.20
C VAL A 370 11.08 11.93 -1.65
N VAL A 371 12.00 11.60 -2.55
CA VAL A 371 11.71 11.47 -3.98
C VAL A 371 10.70 10.35 -4.24
N PRO A 372 9.66 10.56 -5.08
CA PRO A 372 8.70 9.51 -5.43
C PRO A 372 9.34 8.33 -6.17
N HIS A 373 9.67 7.26 -5.45
CA HIS A 373 9.98 5.96 -6.05
C HIS A 373 8.68 5.38 -6.63
N TYR A 374 8.68 5.03 -7.93
CA TYR A 374 7.46 4.64 -8.63
C TYR A 374 7.03 3.20 -8.31
N GLY A 375 6.24 3.07 -7.25
CA GLY A 375 5.21 2.06 -7.08
C GLY A 375 3.90 2.73 -6.63
N VAL A 376 2.76 2.06 -6.84
CA VAL A 376 1.48 2.34 -6.15
C VAL A 376 0.86 3.77 -6.33
N ALA A 377 0.97 4.40 -7.51
CA ALA A 377 0.26 5.68 -7.76
C ALA A 377 -0.07 6.03 -9.23
N SER A 378 0.91 6.03 -10.14
CA SER A 378 0.84 6.86 -11.37
C SER A 378 0.55 6.12 -12.69
N GLU A 379 0.55 4.79 -12.72
CA GLU A 379 0.15 4.04 -13.95
C GLU A 379 -1.34 4.24 -14.28
N HIS A 380 -2.18 4.40 -13.25
CA HIS A 380 -3.64 4.55 -13.40
C HIS A 380 -4.03 5.81 -14.20
N GLN A 381 -3.36 6.93 -13.92
CA GLN A 381 -3.63 8.24 -14.52
C GLN A 381 -3.38 8.21 -16.05
N ARG A 382 -2.26 7.61 -16.47
CA ARG A 382 -1.88 7.47 -17.89
C ARG A 382 -2.77 6.49 -18.67
N LEU A 383 -3.38 5.52 -17.98
CA LEU A 383 -4.31 4.57 -18.60
C LEU A 383 -5.68 5.19 -18.89
N HIS A 384 -6.22 6.03 -17.99
CA HIS A 384 -7.52 6.67 -18.20
C HIS A 384 -7.50 7.78 -19.26
N GLN A 385 -6.45 8.62 -19.32
CA GLN A 385 -6.33 9.64 -20.37
C GLN A 385 -6.30 9.00 -21.77
N ARG A 386 -5.58 7.87 -21.94
CA ARG A 386 -5.52 7.11 -23.20
C ARG A 386 -6.85 6.47 -23.62
N GLN A 387 -7.83 6.35 -22.73
CA GLN A 387 -9.20 5.91 -23.08
C GLN A 387 -10.11 7.06 -23.51
N ARG A 388 -9.99 8.25 -22.88
CA ARG A 388 -10.79 9.43 -23.27
C ARG A 388 -10.32 10.06 -24.60
N GLY A 389 -9.02 10.01 -24.90
CA GLY A 389 -8.45 10.54 -26.15
C GLY A 389 -8.75 9.75 -27.44
N ARG A 390 -9.79 8.90 -27.47
CA ARG A 390 -10.16 8.06 -28.63
C ARG A 390 -11.59 8.23 -29.15
N THR A 391 -12.39 9.12 -28.57
CA THR A 391 -13.79 9.34 -28.98
C THR A 391 -13.99 10.63 -29.77
N ALA A 392 -13.18 10.85 -30.81
CA ALA A 392 -13.36 11.93 -31.78
C ALA A 392 -12.61 11.65 -33.10
N LEU A 393 -13.23 10.92 -34.04
CA LEU A 393 -13.10 11.04 -35.50
C LEU A 393 -13.89 9.91 -36.23
N ASP A 394 -14.89 10.33 -37.00
CA ASP A 394 -15.48 9.77 -38.23
C ASP A 394 -15.56 8.23 -38.46
N ALA A 395 -16.75 7.70 -38.17
CA ALA A 395 -17.68 6.98 -39.06
C ALA A 395 -17.25 6.02 -40.21
N VAL A 396 -18.18 5.09 -40.53
CA VAL A 396 -18.35 4.28 -41.76
C VAL A 396 -17.74 2.85 -41.79
N HIS A 397 -18.46 1.92 -41.15
CA HIS A 397 -18.94 0.61 -41.67
C HIS A 397 -17.95 -0.55 -42.06
N PRO A 398 -18.42 -1.83 -42.09
CA PRO A 398 -17.65 -2.97 -41.54
C PRO A 398 -17.70 -4.26 -42.41
N ASN A 399 -17.55 -5.44 -41.76
CA ASN A 399 -17.92 -6.81 -42.19
C ASN A 399 -16.91 -7.56 -43.11
N GLU A 400 -16.66 -8.88 -42.99
CA GLU A 400 -16.99 -9.86 -41.92
C GLU A 400 -15.95 -11.07 -41.89
N PRO A 401 -16.25 -12.38 -41.68
CA PRO A 401 -15.41 -13.22 -40.81
C PRO A 401 -14.58 -14.31 -41.54
N LEU A 402 -13.89 -15.17 -40.78
CA LEU A 402 -13.51 -16.51 -41.25
C LEU A 402 -13.53 -17.56 -40.12
N THR A 403 -13.67 -18.83 -40.51
CA THR A 403 -14.10 -19.95 -39.65
C THR A 403 -12.95 -20.79 -39.07
N ILE A 404 -13.27 -21.52 -38.00
CA ILE A 404 -12.42 -22.58 -37.44
C ILE A 404 -12.22 -23.68 -38.48
N SER A 405 -10.97 -24.07 -38.74
CA SER A 405 -10.63 -25.31 -39.46
C SER A 405 -9.84 -26.24 -38.54
N SER A 406 -10.27 -27.49 -38.48
CA SER A 406 -9.68 -28.53 -37.63
C SER A 406 -8.74 -29.45 -38.43
N SER A 407 -7.47 -29.56 -38.05
CA SER A 407 -6.59 -30.64 -38.50
C SER A 407 -5.32 -30.80 -37.64
N CYS A 408 -4.84 -32.04 -37.54
CA CYS A 408 -3.50 -32.47 -37.08
C CYS A 408 -3.10 -32.13 -35.63
N THR A 409 -3.18 -33.02 -34.61
CA THR A 409 -2.64 -34.38 -34.38
C THR A 409 -1.19 -34.48 -33.88
N HIS A 410 -1.04 -34.94 -32.63
CA HIS A 410 0.00 -35.85 -32.13
C HIS A 410 1.49 -35.47 -32.27
N VAL A 411 2.07 -35.00 -31.15
CA VAL A 411 3.46 -35.23 -30.73
C VAL A 411 3.42 -35.63 -29.23
N PRO A 412 4.19 -36.63 -28.73
CA PRO A 412 3.81 -37.37 -27.52
C PRO A 412 4.34 -36.82 -26.19
N MET A 413 3.69 -37.21 -25.09
CA MET A 413 4.21 -37.07 -23.72
C MET A 413 5.41 -37.98 -23.46
N TYR A 414 6.30 -37.56 -22.57
CA TYR A 414 7.14 -38.44 -21.76
C TYR A 414 6.99 -38.06 -20.27
N PRO A 415 7.09 -39.02 -19.32
CA PRO A 415 6.59 -38.82 -17.96
C PRO A 415 7.65 -38.29 -16.98
N CYS A 416 7.25 -37.39 -16.10
CA CYS A 416 7.89 -37.19 -14.80
C CYS A 416 7.11 -38.00 -13.74
N THR A 417 7.77 -38.94 -13.08
CA THR A 417 7.18 -39.80 -12.05
C THR A 417 7.56 -39.33 -10.64
N HIS A 418 6.70 -39.62 -9.66
CA HIS A 418 6.85 -39.40 -8.20
C HIS A 418 6.42 -38.04 -7.63
N GLU A 419 5.14 -37.72 -7.81
CA GLU A 419 4.29 -37.25 -6.69
C GLU A 419 3.05 -38.18 -6.61
N PRO A 420 2.42 -38.34 -5.42
CA PRO A 420 1.26 -39.23 -5.27
C PRO A 420 0.00 -38.62 -5.89
N MET A 421 -0.50 -39.21 -6.98
CA MET A 421 -1.76 -38.81 -7.59
C MET A 421 -2.95 -39.10 -6.66
N TYR A 422 -3.71 -38.06 -6.32
CA TYR A 422 -5.12 -38.24 -5.97
C TYR A 422 -5.91 -38.53 -7.26
N HIS A 423 -6.67 -39.62 -7.28
CA HIS A 423 -7.44 -40.02 -8.47
C HIS A 423 -8.65 -39.10 -8.71
N CYS A 424 -8.62 -38.31 -9.79
CA CYS A 424 -9.84 -37.74 -10.36
C CYS A 424 -10.65 -38.82 -11.10
N HIS A 425 -11.99 -38.69 -11.12
CA HIS A 425 -12.90 -39.56 -11.86
C HIS A 425 -13.99 -38.73 -12.57
N SER A 426 -14.44 -39.27 -13.71
CA SER A 426 -15.53 -38.82 -14.59
C SER A 426 -16.72 -38.10 -13.92
N LEU A 427 -17.03 -36.87 -14.37
CA LEU A 427 -18.34 -36.56 -14.99
C LEU A 427 -18.36 -35.25 -15.82
N LEU A 428 -19.55 -34.85 -16.27
CA LEU A 428 -19.85 -33.92 -17.38
C LEU A 428 -20.72 -32.73 -16.91
N ILE A 429 -20.64 -31.57 -17.60
CA ILE A 429 -21.36 -30.32 -17.24
C ILE A 429 -22.48 -30.00 -18.26
N LEU A 430 -23.61 -29.49 -17.77
CA LEU A 430 -24.57 -28.69 -18.54
C LEU A 430 -24.36 -27.20 -18.23
N ALA A 431 -24.20 -26.37 -19.27
CA ALA A 431 -24.10 -24.92 -19.12
C ALA A 431 -25.49 -24.27 -19.03
N MET A 432 -25.62 -23.21 -18.23
CA MET A 432 -26.78 -22.31 -18.18
C MET A 432 -26.35 -20.87 -18.50
N PRO A 433 -27.24 -20.00 -19.01
CA PRO A 433 -26.84 -18.72 -19.61
C PRO A 433 -26.59 -17.61 -18.59
N ARG A 434 -25.91 -16.54 -19.05
CA ARG A 434 -25.89 -15.26 -18.36
C ARG A 434 -27.28 -14.61 -18.42
N SER A 435 -27.95 -14.51 -17.29
CA SER A 435 -28.97 -13.50 -17.02
C SER A 435 -28.61 -12.79 -15.71
N ALA A 436 -28.56 -11.46 -15.74
CA ALA A 436 -28.46 -10.65 -14.52
C ALA A 436 -29.78 -10.75 -13.70
N GLU A 437 -29.81 -10.08 -12.55
CA GLU A 437 -31.01 -9.91 -11.70
C GLU A 437 -31.62 -11.16 -11.03
N ALA A 438 -30.84 -11.93 -10.24
CA ALA A 438 -31.37 -12.58 -9.03
C ALA A 438 -30.29 -13.08 -8.04
N SER A 439 -30.19 -12.40 -6.90
CA SER A 439 -29.52 -12.77 -5.64
C SER A 439 -28.99 -14.22 -5.49
N ALA A 440 -27.67 -14.39 -5.39
CA ALA A 440 -27.01 -15.68 -5.14
C ALA A 440 -27.53 -16.42 -3.88
N ARG A 441 -28.00 -15.67 -2.87
CA ARG A 441 -28.65 -16.20 -1.65
C ARG A 441 -29.89 -17.09 -1.93
N ARG A 442 -30.46 -17.08 -3.14
CA ARG A 442 -31.66 -17.87 -3.49
C ARG A 442 -31.37 -19.29 -4.00
N VAL A 443 -30.23 -19.55 -4.64
CA VAL A 443 -29.97 -20.83 -5.36
C VAL A 443 -30.02 -22.06 -4.45
N TRP A 444 -29.71 -21.89 -3.16
CA TRP A 444 -29.64 -22.99 -2.19
C TRP A 444 -30.91 -23.15 -1.35
N ALA A 445 -31.77 -22.13 -1.28
CA ALA A 445 -32.99 -22.15 -0.51
C ALA A 445 -34.02 -23.13 -1.10
N LYS A 446 -34.82 -23.75 -0.23
CA LYS A 446 -35.80 -24.77 -0.62
C LYS A 446 -36.82 -24.21 -1.63
N ASP A 447 -37.48 -23.13 -1.27
CA ASP A 447 -38.62 -22.55 -1.98
C ASP A 447 -38.25 -22.06 -3.40
N ALA A 448 -36.99 -21.68 -3.61
CA ALA A 448 -36.48 -21.25 -4.91
C ALA A 448 -36.21 -22.44 -5.85
N ASN A 449 -35.76 -23.58 -5.32
CA ASN A 449 -35.57 -24.81 -6.10
C ASN A 449 -36.92 -25.46 -6.46
N ASP A 450 -37.89 -25.46 -5.56
CA ASP A 450 -39.23 -25.98 -5.84
C ASP A 450 -39.91 -25.23 -7.01
N ALA A 451 -39.59 -23.93 -7.22
CA ALA A 451 -40.01 -23.18 -8.41
C ALA A 451 -39.26 -23.55 -9.71
N GLN A 452 -38.05 -24.10 -9.63
CA GLN A 452 -37.23 -24.50 -10.79
C GLN A 452 -37.34 -26.00 -11.16
N GLN A 453 -38.06 -26.81 -10.37
CA GLN A 453 -38.18 -28.26 -10.56
C GLN A 453 -38.88 -28.72 -11.87
N GLN A 454 -39.33 -27.81 -12.73
CA GLN A 454 -39.91 -28.15 -14.03
C GLN A 454 -38.88 -28.48 -15.14
N SER A 455 -37.57 -28.41 -14.85
CA SER A 455 -36.51 -28.81 -15.81
C SER A 455 -36.12 -30.29 -15.67
N PRO A 456 -36.42 -31.17 -16.65
CA PRO A 456 -36.15 -32.61 -16.53
C PRO A 456 -34.66 -32.98 -16.47
N SER A 457 -33.78 -32.12 -17.00
CA SER A 457 -32.33 -32.38 -17.06
C SER A 457 -31.66 -32.37 -15.69
N VAL A 458 -32.18 -31.58 -14.74
CA VAL A 458 -31.62 -31.45 -13.39
C VAL A 458 -31.87 -32.73 -12.58
N ALA A 459 -33.08 -33.29 -12.66
CA ALA A 459 -33.43 -34.54 -11.97
C ALA A 459 -32.59 -35.73 -12.48
N ALA A 460 -32.36 -35.81 -13.79
CA ALA A 460 -31.54 -36.86 -14.40
C ALA A 460 -30.06 -36.76 -14.02
N ALA A 461 -29.50 -35.54 -13.89
CA ALA A 461 -28.12 -35.33 -13.51
C ALA A 461 -27.86 -35.68 -12.02
N LEU A 462 -28.77 -35.30 -11.13
CA LEU A 462 -28.65 -35.57 -9.68
C LEU A 462 -28.74 -37.07 -9.36
N GLY A 463 -29.56 -37.84 -10.11
CA GLY A 463 -29.69 -39.29 -9.95
C GLY A 463 -28.45 -40.11 -10.38
N ALA A 464 -27.41 -39.47 -10.92
CA ALA A 464 -26.20 -40.14 -11.41
C ALA A 464 -24.96 -39.95 -10.49
N PHE A 465 -25.11 -39.32 -9.33
CA PHE A 465 -23.99 -38.92 -8.45
C PHE A 465 -24.04 -39.61 -7.08
N SER A 466 -22.92 -40.22 -6.67
CA SER A 466 -22.67 -40.61 -5.28
C SER A 466 -21.95 -39.47 -4.55
N PHE A 467 -22.57 -38.89 -3.52
CA PHE A 467 -21.95 -37.86 -2.70
C PHE A 467 -20.93 -38.49 -1.75
N SER A 468 -19.70 -37.96 -1.71
CA SER A 468 -18.73 -38.35 -0.69
C SER A 468 -19.01 -37.63 0.63
N HIS A 469 -18.81 -38.34 1.75
CA HIS A 469 -19.10 -37.84 3.09
C HIS A 469 -18.40 -36.51 3.42
N ASN A 470 -17.16 -36.32 2.94
CA ASN A 470 -16.41 -35.08 3.12
C ASN A 470 -17.07 -33.91 2.35
N LEU A 471 -17.43 -34.12 1.08
CA LEU A 471 -18.03 -33.06 0.27
C LEU A 471 -19.40 -32.62 0.82
N ARG A 472 -20.20 -33.58 1.30
CA ARG A 472 -21.47 -33.32 1.99
C ARG A 472 -21.25 -32.48 3.26
N ARG A 473 -20.31 -32.89 4.12
CA ARG A 473 -19.96 -32.16 5.35
C ARG A 473 -19.49 -30.73 5.05
N ASP A 474 -18.60 -30.55 4.08
CA ASP A 474 -17.99 -29.25 3.79
C ASP A 474 -19.01 -28.27 3.20
N VAL A 475 -19.94 -28.75 2.37
CA VAL A 475 -21.09 -27.95 1.89
C VAL A 475 -22.06 -27.61 3.02
N LEU A 476 -22.38 -28.56 3.92
CA LEU A 476 -23.24 -28.30 5.09
C LEU A 476 -22.60 -27.29 6.06
N ALA A 477 -21.28 -27.36 6.27
CA ALA A 477 -20.52 -26.41 7.07
C ALA A 477 -20.54 -25.00 6.46
N TYR A 478 -20.29 -24.87 5.14
CA TYR A 478 -20.43 -23.60 4.43
C TYR A 478 -21.85 -23.04 4.54
N CYS A 479 -22.87 -23.85 4.26
CA CYS A 479 -24.27 -23.46 4.36
C CYS A 479 -24.65 -22.97 5.77
N LYS A 480 -24.22 -23.67 6.82
CA LYS A 480 -24.43 -23.27 8.23
C LYS A 480 -23.67 -21.98 8.58
N LEU A 481 -22.47 -21.76 8.02
CA LEU A 481 -21.68 -20.54 8.18
C LEU A 481 -22.34 -19.31 7.53
N VAL A 482 -22.98 -19.46 6.37
CA VAL A 482 -23.72 -18.37 5.68
C VAL A 482 -25.21 -18.28 6.04
N GLY A 483 -25.68 -19.08 7.00
CA GLY A 483 -27.07 -19.04 7.50
C GLY A 483 -28.13 -19.55 6.51
N VAL A 484 -27.77 -20.48 5.62
CA VAL A 484 -28.65 -21.01 4.57
C VAL A 484 -28.87 -22.52 4.75
N THR A 485 -30.12 -22.98 4.67
CA THR A 485 -30.44 -24.41 4.64
C THR A 485 -30.38 -24.93 3.20
N PRO A 486 -29.50 -25.88 2.85
CA PRO A 486 -29.39 -26.39 1.48
C PRO A 486 -30.56 -27.31 1.12
N HIS A 487 -30.99 -27.24 -0.13
CA HIS A 487 -32.07 -28.07 -0.66
C HIS A 487 -31.71 -29.58 -0.66
N PRO A 488 -32.53 -30.49 -0.07
CA PRO A 488 -32.16 -31.90 0.11
C PRO A 488 -31.79 -32.68 -1.16
N LYS A 489 -32.32 -32.32 -2.33
CA LYS A 489 -31.92 -32.97 -3.60
C LYS A 489 -30.55 -32.53 -4.13
N LEU A 490 -30.00 -31.40 -3.64
CA LEU A 490 -28.66 -30.90 -3.99
C LEU A 490 -27.58 -31.42 -3.05
N VAL A 491 -27.96 -31.85 -1.84
CA VAL A 491 -27.08 -32.51 -0.88
C VAL A 491 -27.87 -33.66 -0.23
N PRO A 492 -28.05 -34.80 -0.94
CA PRO A 492 -28.79 -35.95 -0.42
C PRO A 492 -28.09 -36.56 0.79
N THR A 493 -28.85 -37.29 1.60
CA THR A 493 -28.34 -38.14 2.68
C THR A 493 -27.37 -39.20 2.12
N HIS A 494 -26.31 -39.49 2.88
CA HIS A 494 -25.49 -40.66 2.59
C HIS A 494 -26.29 -41.93 2.94
N PRO A 495 -26.13 -43.08 2.25
CA PRO A 495 -26.87 -44.29 2.60
C PRO A 495 -26.71 -44.70 4.07
N ASP A 496 -25.51 -44.52 4.64
CA ASP A 496 -25.24 -44.81 6.05
C ASP A 496 -25.93 -43.84 7.03
N GLU A 497 -26.40 -42.67 6.57
CA GLU A 497 -27.19 -41.74 7.40
C GLU A 497 -28.67 -42.19 7.49
N GLU A 498 -29.21 -42.96 6.53
CA GLU A 498 -30.61 -43.41 6.56
C GLU A 498 -30.90 -44.38 7.72
N GLU A 499 -29.92 -45.17 8.18
CA GLU A 499 -30.07 -46.03 9.37
C GLU A 499 -30.10 -45.24 10.70
N THR A 500 -29.74 -43.95 10.70
CA THR A 500 -29.70 -43.10 11.92
C THR A 500 -30.82 -42.08 12.03
N LEU A 501 -31.69 -41.95 11.02
CA LEU A 501 -32.81 -41.00 11.04
C LEU A 501 -34.05 -41.59 11.74
N GLY A 502 -34.47 -40.94 12.83
CA GLY A 502 -35.72 -41.24 13.52
C GLY A 502 -36.95 -40.98 12.65
N ALA A 503 -38.02 -41.76 12.87
CA ALA A 503 -39.23 -41.78 12.02
C ALA A 503 -40.08 -40.48 12.02
N ASP A 504 -39.68 -39.44 12.77
CA ASP A 504 -40.27 -38.10 12.70
C ASP A 504 -39.52 -37.15 11.74
N GLY A 505 -38.37 -37.56 11.20
CA GLY A 505 -37.56 -36.77 10.27
C GLY A 505 -36.87 -35.55 10.89
N SER A 506 -36.79 -35.46 12.22
CA SER A 506 -36.17 -34.34 12.91
C SER A 506 -34.68 -34.60 13.24
N ALA A 507 -33.87 -33.56 13.05
CA ALA A 507 -32.45 -33.46 13.41
C ALA A 507 -31.48 -34.52 12.86
N CYS A 508 -30.80 -34.16 11.75
CA CYS A 508 -29.35 -34.30 11.70
C CYS A 508 -28.73 -32.89 11.69
N VAL A 509 -28.73 -32.23 12.85
CA VAL A 509 -28.00 -30.97 13.04
C VAL A 509 -26.54 -31.34 13.25
N TYR A 510 -25.76 -31.36 12.16
CA TYR A 510 -24.30 -31.49 12.22
C TYR A 510 -23.76 -30.51 13.25
N ASP A 511 -23.09 -31.02 14.30
CA ASP A 511 -22.42 -30.15 15.25
C ASP A 511 -21.15 -29.57 14.59
N LEU A 512 -20.91 -28.28 14.79
CA LEU A 512 -19.66 -27.64 14.36
C LEU A 512 -18.58 -27.70 15.45
N SER A 513 -18.89 -28.22 16.64
CA SER A 513 -17.92 -28.51 17.72
C SER A 513 -16.90 -29.60 17.36
N GLU A 514 -16.97 -30.18 16.16
CA GLU A 514 -16.00 -31.12 15.59
C GLU A 514 -15.36 -30.63 14.28
N THR A 515 -15.66 -29.40 13.81
CA THR A 515 -15.16 -28.90 12.50
C THR A 515 -13.79 -28.23 12.61
N GLU A 516 -12.73 -29.00 12.43
CA GLU A 516 -11.33 -28.51 12.47
C GLU A 516 -10.80 -27.98 11.12
N SER A 517 -11.47 -28.26 10.00
CA SER A 517 -10.96 -27.95 8.64
C SER A 517 -12.07 -27.47 7.71
N VAL A 518 -11.80 -26.42 6.92
CA VAL A 518 -12.70 -25.81 5.94
C VAL A 518 -11.95 -25.52 4.63
N ALA A 519 -12.55 -25.85 3.48
CA ALA A 519 -12.00 -25.55 2.16
C ALA A 519 -13.08 -24.98 1.21
N VAL A 520 -12.79 -23.82 0.61
CA VAL A 520 -13.59 -23.15 -0.42
C VAL A 520 -12.66 -22.88 -1.60
N LYS A 521 -12.95 -23.48 -2.75
CA LYS A 521 -12.04 -23.45 -3.92
C LYS A 521 -12.80 -23.32 -5.23
N ASN A 522 -12.43 -22.33 -6.04
CA ASN A 522 -12.85 -22.25 -7.44
C ASN A 522 -11.79 -22.89 -8.34
N TRP A 523 -12.21 -23.70 -9.32
CA TRP A 523 -11.30 -24.44 -10.22
C TRP A 523 -11.71 -24.22 -11.67
N GLN A 524 -10.84 -23.61 -12.47
CA GLN A 524 -11.08 -23.45 -13.90
C GLN A 524 -10.56 -24.66 -14.69
N LEU A 525 -11.33 -25.12 -15.67
CA LEU A 525 -11.08 -26.35 -16.42
C LEU A 525 -10.39 -26.02 -17.75
N ASP A 526 -9.13 -26.44 -17.92
CA ASP A 526 -8.39 -26.26 -19.18
C ASP A 526 -8.86 -27.28 -20.25
N ARG A 527 -8.70 -26.92 -21.53
CA ARG A 527 -9.26 -27.64 -22.68
C ARG A 527 -8.49 -28.90 -23.03
N GLY A 528 -8.59 -29.95 -22.22
CA GLY A 528 -7.99 -31.26 -22.54
C GLY A 528 -8.58 -32.45 -21.79
N ASN A 529 -8.38 -32.49 -20.47
CA ASN A 529 -8.73 -33.61 -19.59
C ASN A 529 -9.07 -33.10 -18.18
N CYS A 530 -9.54 -34.00 -17.30
CA CYS A 530 -9.99 -33.74 -15.92
C CYS A 530 -11.41 -33.19 -15.75
N GLN A 531 -12.35 -33.98 -16.26
CA GLN A 531 -13.48 -34.50 -15.48
C GLN A 531 -13.42 -34.22 -13.96
N GLY A 532 -14.35 -33.43 -13.44
CA GLY A 532 -14.51 -33.10 -12.02
C GLY A 532 -15.64 -32.08 -11.80
N LEU A 533 -16.28 -32.09 -10.63
CA LEU A 533 -17.43 -31.22 -10.34
C LEU A 533 -16.97 -29.89 -9.70
N LEU A 534 -17.32 -28.76 -10.32
CA LEU A 534 -17.04 -27.42 -9.78
C LEU A 534 -18.02 -27.06 -8.65
N PHE A 535 -17.48 -26.48 -7.57
CA PHE A 535 -18.21 -25.58 -6.69
C PHE A 535 -17.78 -24.14 -7.00
N ASN A 536 -18.44 -23.50 -7.97
CA ASN A 536 -18.18 -22.11 -8.33
C ASN A 536 -18.78 -21.15 -7.27
N VAL A 537 -18.24 -21.20 -6.05
CA VAL A 537 -18.56 -20.28 -4.96
C VAL A 537 -17.66 -19.06 -5.10
N MET A 538 -17.95 -18.22 -6.09
CA MET A 538 -17.43 -16.85 -6.14
C MET A 538 -17.98 -16.11 -4.92
N LEU A 539 -17.19 -16.05 -3.84
CA LEU A 539 -17.57 -15.35 -2.62
C LEU A 539 -17.77 -13.87 -2.95
N ASP A 540 -18.94 -13.33 -2.62
CA ASP A 540 -19.14 -11.88 -2.65
C ASP A 540 -18.40 -11.19 -1.48
N ARG A 541 -18.29 -9.87 -1.55
CA ARG A 541 -17.60 -9.04 -0.55
C ARG A 541 -18.11 -9.27 0.87
N GLU A 542 -19.43 -9.39 1.05
CA GLU A 542 -20.05 -9.61 2.37
C GLU A 542 -19.71 -11.01 2.89
N GLN A 543 -19.76 -12.03 2.02
CA GLN A 543 -19.41 -13.41 2.35
C GLN A 543 -17.94 -13.55 2.73
N LEU A 544 -17.03 -12.92 1.97
CA LEU A 544 -15.58 -12.97 2.26
C LEU A 544 -15.26 -12.28 3.60
N GLN A 545 -15.84 -11.09 3.85
CA GLN A 545 -15.73 -10.40 5.14
C GLN A 545 -16.33 -11.21 6.29
N LEU A 546 -17.49 -11.85 6.09
CA LEU A 546 -18.12 -12.70 7.10
C LEU A 546 -17.25 -13.91 7.45
N ILE A 547 -16.65 -14.57 6.46
CA ILE A 547 -15.72 -15.68 6.67
C ILE A 547 -14.50 -15.21 7.49
N CYS A 548 -13.85 -14.12 7.06
CA CYS A 548 -12.65 -13.60 7.74
C CYS A 548 -12.92 -13.16 9.18
N ARG A 549 -14.11 -12.59 9.46
CA ARG A 549 -14.54 -12.19 10.81
C ARG A 549 -15.05 -13.32 11.70
N THR A 550 -15.41 -14.46 11.12
CA THR A 550 -16.03 -15.58 11.85
C THR A 550 -15.02 -16.70 12.14
N ILE A 551 -14.20 -17.13 11.18
CA ILE A 551 -13.28 -18.27 11.36
C ILE A 551 -12.37 -18.16 12.61
N PRO A 552 -11.75 -17.01 12.94
CA PRO A 552 -10.95 -16.85 14.17
C PRO A 552 -11.71 -17.16 15.47
N LYS A 553 -13.04 -17.02 15.46
CA LYS A 553 -13.93 -17.24 16.61
C LYS A 553 -14.52 -18.66 16.66
N THR A 554 -14.09 -19.53 15.74
CA THR A 554 -14.46 -20.96 15.71
C THR A 554 -13.31 -21.80 16.32
N GLN A 555 -13.31 -23.10 16.05
CA GLN A 555 -12.22 -24.03 16.36
C GLN A 555 -11.46 -24.52 15.10
N VAL A 556 -11.71 -23.90 13.94
CA VAL A 556 -11.10 -24.31 12.67
C VAL A 556 -9.60 -24.05 12.72
N GLN A 557 -8.82 -25.11 12.51
CA GLN A 557 -7.35 -25.10 12.48
C GLN A 557 -6.80 -25.06 11.04
N VAL A 558 -7.58 -25.52 10.06
CA VAL A 558 -7.19 -25.54 8.64
C VAL A 558 -8.20 -24.77 7.81
N LEU A 559 -7.77 -23.70 7.15
CA LEU A 559 -8.58 -22.95 6.19
C LEU A 559 -7.90 -22.92 4.82
N GLN A 560 -8.66 -23.22 3.76
CA GLN A 560 -8.22 -23.04 2.39
C GLN A 560 -9.25 -22.21 1.63
N LEU A 561 -8.92 -20.96 1.31
CA LEU A 561 -9.70 -20.09 0.43
C LEU A 561 -8.91 -19.93 -0.88
N GLU A 562 -9.37 -20.50 -1.97
CA GLU A 562 -8.61 -20.52 -3.24
C GLU A 562 -9.44 -20.01 -4.43
N TRP A 563 -8.90 -19.02 -5.16
CA TRP A 563 -9.52 -18.44 -6.37
C TRP A 563 -10.89 -17.77 -6.14
N ASN A 564 -10.98 -16.86 -5.17
CA ASN A 564 -12.21 -16.13 -4.82
C ASN A 564 -12.22 -14.67 -5.33
N VAL A 565 -11.63 -14.42 -6.50
CA VAL A 565 -11.56 -13.05 -7.10
C VAL A 565 -12.94 -12.66 -7.64
N SER A 566 -13.52 -11.57 -7.10
CA SER A 566 -14.76 -10.99 -7.61
C SER A 566 -14.52 -10.17 -8.89
N GLU A 567 -15.37 -10.33 -9.91
CA GLU A 567 -15.42 -9.37 -11.02
C GLU A 567 -16.21 -8.11 -10.60
N PRO A 568 -15.76 -6.89 -10.95
CA PRO A 568 -16.51 -5.68 -10.66
C PRO A 568 -17.80 -5.61 -11.49
N VAL A 569 -18.94 -5.46 -10.80
CA VAL A 569 -20.28 -5.43 -11.40
C VAL A 569 -20.41 -4.23 -12.35
N LYS A 570 -20.67 -4.51 -13.63
CA LYS A 570 -21.03 -3.48 -14.61
C LYS A 570 -22.54 -3.27 -14.61
N ALA A 571 -22.98 -2.01 -14.62
CA ALA A 571 -24.38 -1.66 -14.76
C ALA A 571 -24.90 -2.00 -16.17
N ASP A 572 -26.10 -2.58 -16.25
CA ASP A 572 -26.68 -3.12 -17.48
C ASP A 572 -27.39 -2.06 -18.37
N GLY A 573 -27.48 -2.37 -19.67
CA GLY A 573 -28.27 -1.63 -20.66
C GLY A 573 -28.37 -2.36 -22.01
N ALA A 574 -29.57 -2.46 -22.59
CA ALA A 574 -29.86 -3.23 -23.82
C ALA A 574 -30.89 -2.48 -24.70
N THR A 575 -31.15 -2.79 -25.98
CA THR A 575 -30.87 -3.98 -26.85
C THR A 575 -30.22 -3.48 -28.19
N ALA A 576 -30.06 -4.18 -29.32
CA ALA A 576 -30.55 -5.47 -29.86
C ALA A 576 -29.62 -6.02 -30.98
N THR A 577 -29.95 -7.18 -31.57
CA THR A 577 -29.28 -7.82 -32.72
C THR A 577 -30.31 -8.53 -33.62
N PRO A 578 -29.97 -9.10 -34.81
CA PRO A 578 -29.21 -8.53 -35.94
C PRO A 578 -29.88 -8.81 -37.33
N ALA A 579 -29.25 -8.42 -38.46
CA ALA A 579 -29.57 -8.91 -39.82
C ALA A 579 -28.34 -8.84 -40.76
N ALA A 580 -28.30 -9.59 -41.86
CA ALA A 580 -27.08 -9.87 -42.65
C ALA A 580 -27.25 -9.83 -44.20
N SER A 581 -26.14 -9.68 -44.96
CA SER A 581 -25.97 -10.10 -46.38
C SER A 581 -24.53 -9.89 -46.90
N THR A 582 -24.20 -10.46 -48.07
CA THR A 582 -22.87 -10.65 -48.71
C THR A 582 -22.91 -10.29 -50.23
N PRO A 583 -21.87 -10.50 -51.10
CA PRO A 583 -20.38 -10.47 -50.99
C PRO A 583 -19.68 -9.61 -52.10
N GLY A 584 -18.34 -9.50 -52.09
CA GLY A 584 -17.52 -8.99 -53.23
C GLY A 584 -15.98 -8.99 -53.01
N ALA A 585 -15.17 -9.11 -54.08
CA ALA A 585 -13.69 -9.19 -54.09
C ALA A 585 -13.12 -8.73 -55.47
N PRO A 586 -11.79 -8.70 -55.81
CA PRO A 586 -10.57 -9.10 -55.08
C PRO A 586 -9.36 -8.12 -55.21
N SER A 587 -8.11 -8.61 -55.01
CA SER A 587 -6.77 -8.00 -55.31
C SER A 587 -6.25 -6.89 -54.36
N ASP A 588 -4.95 -6.73 -54.06
CA ASP A 588 -3.77 -7.56 -54.42
C ASP A 588 -2.60 -7.51 -53.39
N SER A 589 -1.50 -8.21 -53.69
CA SER A 589 -0.36 -8.53 -52.80
C SER A 589 0.54 -7.39 -52.31
N HIS A 590 1.05 -7.49 -51.07
CA HIS A 590 2.47 -7.82 -50.76
C HIS A 590 2.68 -7.95 -49.24
N GLY A 591 3.77 -8.59 -48.79
CA GLY A 591 4.04 -8.82 -47.36
C GLY A 591 5.52 -8.79 -47.00
N VAL A 592 5.79 -8.54 -45.72
CA VAL A 592 7.08 -8.68 -45.01
C VAL A 592 6.77 -9.31 -43.65
N GLU A 593 7.65 -10.17 -43.16
CA GLU A 593 7.51 -10.90 -41.90
C GLU A 593 7.83 -10.01 -40.69
N ASP A 594 7.08 -10.15 -39.59
CA ASP A 594 7.66 -9.96 -38.24
C ASP A 594 6.87 -10.72 -37.16
N ALA A 595 7.54 -11.04 -36.05
CA ALA A 595 7.10 -12.09 -35.13
C ALA A 595 5.96 -11.69 -34.17
N ARG A 596 4.94 -12.55 -34.05
CA ARG A 596 3.88 -12.46 -33.02
C ARG A 596 3.92 -13.65 -32.06
N GLY A 597 4.80 -13.57 -31.06
CA GLY A 597 4.68 -14.37 -29.85
C GLY A 597 3.51 -13.88 -28.99
N SER A 598 2.65 -14.79 -28.52
CA SER A 598 1.42 -14.44 -27.80
C SER A 598 1.69 -14.11 -26.33
N ALA A 599 1.64 -12.81 -25.98
CA ALA A 599 1.57 -12.35 -24.60
C ALA A 599 0.22 -11.66 -24.33
N GLN A 600 -0.76 -12.41 -23.79
CA GLN A 600 -1.89 -11.80 -23.11
C GLN A 600 -1.43 -11.37 -21.71
N GLN A 601 -0.74 -10.24 -21.66
CA GLN A 601 -0.32 -9.61 -20.42
C GLN A 601 -1.55 -8.91 -19.82
N GLU A 602 -2.17 -9.54 -18.82
CA GLU A 602 -3.32 -8.97 -18.13
C GLU A 602 -2.91 -7.65 -17.45
N LYS A 603 -3.66 -6.59 -17.73
CA LYS A 603 -3.42 -5.28 -17.12
C LYS A 603 -3.69 -5.34 -15.62
N ALA A 604 -2.79 -4.78 -14.83
CA ALA A 604 -3.13 -4.38 -13.48
C ALA A 604 -4.29 -3.37 -13.51
N LEU A 605 -5.31 -3.62 -12.70
CA LEU A 605 -6.18 -2.59 -12.14
C LEU A 605 -5.70 -2.38 -10.72
N ASP A 606 -5.47 -1.12 -10.36
CA ASP A 606 -5.08 -0.69 -9.03
C ASP A 606 -6.30 0.01 -8.43
N CYS A 607 -7.17 -0.76 -7.77
CA CYS A 607 -8.41 -0.28 -7.19
C CYS A 607 -8.69 -1.03 -5.89
N ASP A 608 -8.79 -0.27 -4.78
CA ASP A 608 -9.13 -0.70 -3.41
C ASP A 608 -8.73 -2.16 -3.10
N ASP A 609 -7.49 -2.39 -2.63
CA ASP A 609 -6.99 -3.72 -2.29
C ASP A 609 -7.67 -4.29 -1.02
N GLU A 610 -8.91 -4.77 -1.20
CA GLU A 610 -9.75 -5.33 -0.14
C GLU A 610 -9.13 -6.58 0.51
N SER A 611 -8.06 -7.14 -0.07
CA SER A 611 -7.38 -8.32 0.45
C SER A 611 -6.72 -8.12 1.82
N ALA A 612 -6.60 -6.87 2.29
CA ALA A 612 -6.35 -6.58 3.71
C ALA A 612 -7.34 -7.27 4.66
N VAL A 613 -8.56 -7.60 4.22
CA VAL A 613 -9.54 -8.39 4.99
C VAL A 613 -8.99 -9.74 5.46
N PHE A 614 -8.06 -10.35 4.70
CA PHE A 614 -7.49 -11.64 5.05
C PHE A 614 -6.59 -11.59 6.29
N ALA A 615 -6.10 -10.41 6.70
CA ALA A 615 -5.33 -10.26 7.94
C ALA A 615 -6.15 -10.63 9.19
N GLN A 616 -7.47 -10.41 9.17
CA GLN A 616 -8.39 -10.75 10.26
C GLN A 616 -8.41 -12.25 10.58
N LEU A 617 -8.05 -13.12 9.61
CA LEU A 617 -7.89 -14.56 9.84
C LEU A 617 -6.76 -14.90 10.82
N LEU A 618 -5.79 -14.00 10.99
CA LEU A 618 -4.58 -14.20 11.78
C LEU A 618 -4.55 -13.39 13.08
N GLU A 619 -5.47 -12.44 13.26
CA GLU A 619 -5.64 -11.65 14.48
C GLU A 619 -5.92 -12.55 15.70
N ALA A 620 -5.40 -12.16 16.87
CA ALA A 620 -5.48 -13.00 18.08
C ALA A 620 -6.80 -12.79 18.85
N PRO A 621 -7.44 -13.86 19.35
CA PRO A 621 -7.09 -15.28 19.16
C PRO A 621 -7.60 -15.82 17.82
N SER A 622 -6.74 -16.54 17.09
CA SER A 622 -7.12 -17.35 15.92
C SER A 622 -6.53 -18.75 16.08
N PRO A 623 -7.33 -19.83 15.97
CA PRO A 623 -6.85 -21.20 16.08
C PRO A 623 -6.25 -21.74 14.78
N LEU A 624 -6.16 -20.95 13.71
CA LEU A 624 -5.61 -21.41 12.43
C LEU A 624 -4.13 -21.82 12.56
N VAL A 625 -3.87 -23.07 12.23
CA VAL A 625 -2.56 -23.71 12.09
C VAL A 625 -2.11 -23.73 10.62
N VAL A 626 -3.06 -23.85 9.68
CA VAL A 626 -2.79 -23.86 8.23
C VAL A 626 -3.76 -22.93 7.51
N LEU A 627 -3.21 -22.01 6.70
CA LEU A 627 -3.97 -21.08 5.89
C LEU A 627 -3.47 -21.08 4.43
N SER A 628 -4.34 -21.48 3.50
CA SER A 628 -4.14 -21.27 2.06
C SER A 628 -5.01 -20.12 1.59
N LEU A 629 -4.38 -19.09 1.00
CA LEU A 629 -5.00 -17.95 0.34
C LEU A 629 -4.57 -17.89 -1.14
N ARG A 630 -4.43 -19.05 -1.78
CA ARG A 630 -3.98 -19.18 -3.17
C ARG A 630 -4.88 -18.42 -4.15
N ALA A 631 -4.27 -17.61 -5.03
CA ALA A 631 -4.94 -16.96 -6.15
C ALA A 631 -6.18 -16.11 -5.81
N ASN A 632 -6.20 -15.42 -4.66
CA ASN A 632 -7.26 -14.46 -4.32
C ASN A 632 -6.95 -13.02 -4.74
N GLY A 633 -5.87 -12.80 -5.51
CA GLY A 633 -5.50 -11.49 -6.06
C GLY A 633 -4.73 -10.56 -5.10
N ILE A 634 -4.32 -11.06 -3.93
CA ILE A 634 -3.69 -10.28 -2.84
C ILE A 634 -2.50 -9.46 -3.36
N ALA A 635 -2.55 -8.13 -3.22
CA ALA A 635 -1.47 -7.24 -3.62
C ALA A 635 -0.57 -6.85 -2.43
N SER A 636 0.38 -5.94 -2.64
CA SER A 636 1.36 -5.51 -1.63
C SER A 636 0.72 -4.97 -0.34
N ALA A 637 -0.45 -4.33 -0.42
CA ALA A 637 -1.14 -3.76 0.73
C ALA A 637 -1.77 -4.85 1.62
N GLY A 638 -2.53 -5.78 1.04
CA GLY A 638 -3.05 -6.95 1.77
C GLY A 638 -1.94 -7.86 2.30
N ALA A 639 -0.85 -8.02 1.56
CA ALA A 639 0.35 -8.73 2.04
C ALA A 639 0.98 -8.04 3.27
N THR A 640 1.01 -6.71 3.28
CA THR A 640 1.48 -5.91 4.42
C THR A 640 0.55 -6.09 5.63
N ALA A 641 -0.76 -6.05 5.44
CA ALA A 641 -1.72 -6.31 6.52
C ALA A 641 -1.56 -7.73 7.11
N ILE A 642 -1.39 -8.74 6.27
CA ILE A 642 -1.07 -10.12 6.68
C ILE A 642 0.25 -10.17 7.47
N ALA A 643 1.28 -9.43 7.05
CA ALA A 643 2.56 -9.34 7.76
C ALA A 643 2.43 -8.67 9.15
N HIS A 644 1.57 -7.65 9.31
CA HIS A 644 1.27 -7.07 10.61
C HIS A 644 0.63 -8.10 11.56
N ALA A 645 -0.35 -8.87 11.10
CA ALA A 645 -0.97 -9.92 11.91
C ALA A 645 -0.01 -11.09 12.21
N LEU A 646 0.87 -11.45 11.26
CA LEU A 646 1.90 -12.49 11.47
C LEU A 646 2.88 -12.14 12.60
N ARG A 647 3.17 -10.85 12.89
CA ARG A 647 4.10 -10.48 13.97
C ARG A 647 3.65 -10.93 15.36
N THR A 648 2.35 -11.01 15.61
CA THR A 648 1.78 -11.38 16.92
C THR A 648 1.06 -12.73 16.91
N ASN A 649 0.79 -13.31 15.73
CA ASN A 649 0.21 -14.64 15.62
C ASN A 649 1.20 -15.74 16.07
N SER A 650 0.77 -16.58 17.01
CA SER A 650 1.56 -17.67 17.59
C SER A 650 1.01 -19.08 17.29
N THR A 651 0.04 -19.19 16.38
CA THR A 651 -0.71 -20.42 16.08
C THR A 651 -0.47 -20.94 14.67
N LEU A 652 -0.31 -20.05 13.69
CA LEU A 652 -0.17 -20.40 12.28
C LEU A 652 1.20 -21.01 11.99
N GLN A 653 1.20 -22.26 11.54
CA GLN A 653 2.39 -23.02 11.15
C GLN A 653 2.60 -23.08 9.64
N SER A 654 1.57 -22.83 8.82
CA SER A 654 1.69 -22.83 7.35
C SER A 654 0.85 -21.74 6.70
N LEU A 655 1.47 -20.92 5.85
CA LEU A 655 0.84 -19.87 5.05
C LEU A 655 1.16 -20.06 3.56
N ASN A 656 0.12 -20.20 2.73
CA ASN A 656 0.27 -20.31 1.28
C ASN A 656 -0.39 -19.13 0.55
N LEU A 657 0.45 -18.23 0.03
CA LEU A 657 0.09 -17.07 -0.80
C LEU A 657 0.35 -17.32 -2.29
N PHE A 658 0.48 -18.57 -2.76
CA PHE A 658 0.78 -18.91 -4.15
C PHE A 658 -0.14 -18.20 -5.16
N GLN A 659 0.44 -17.68 -6.25
CA GLN A 659 -0.28 -17.09 -7.39
C GLN A 659 -1.12 -15.84 -7.02
N ASN A 660 -0.62 -15.00 -6.12
CA ASN A 660 -1.17 -13.67 -5.86
C ASN A 660 -0.28 -12.58 -6.51
N ARG A 661 -0.37 -11.33 -6.05
CA ARG A 661 0.31 -10.15 -6.60
C ARG A 661 1.16 -9.43 -5.53
N VAL A 662 1.70 -10.18 -4.57
CA VAL A 662 2.34 -9.65 -3.34
C VAL A 662 3.47 -8.66 -3.62
N GLY A 663 4.23 -8.84 -4.71
CA GLY A 663 5.30 -7.92 -5.11
C GLY A 663 6.46 -7.81 -4.09
N ASP A 664 7.48 -7.01 -4.44
CA ASP A 664 8.66 -6.88 -3.59
C ASP A 664 8.36 -6.14 -2.26
N ASP A 665 7.52 -5.10 -2.27
CA ASP A 665 7.14 -4.38 -1.03
C ASP A 665 6.34 -5.27 -0.06
N GLY A 666 5.42 -6.11 -0.58
CA GLY A 666 4.69 -7.07 0.26
C GLY A 666 5.58 -8.22 0.76
N ALA A 667 6.54 -8.68 -0.04
CA ALA A 667 7.56 -9.63 0.40
C ALA A 667 8.50 -9.04 1.46
N LEU A 668 8.88 -7.77 1.33
CA LEU A 668 9.64 -7.02 2.32
C LEU A 668 8.86 -6.88 3.63
N ALA A 669 7.56 -6.52 3.58
CA ALA A 669 6.70 -6.47 4.76
C ALA A 669 6.66 -7.82 5.50
N ILE A 670 6.51 -8.93 4.77
CA ILE A 670 6.55 -10.30 5.34
C ILE A 670 7.96 -10.61 5.90
N ALA A 671 9.03 -10.17 5.23
CA ALA A 671 10.40 -10.31 5.74
C ALA A 671 10.60 -9.56 7.08
N HIS A 672 10.02 -8.37 7.28
CA HIS A 672 10.02 -7.69 8.58
C HIS A 672 9.16 -8.39 9.65
N ALA A 673 8.23 -9.27 9.27
CA ALA A 673 7.39 -10.01 10.21
C ALA A 673 8.05 -11.32 10.69
N LEU A 674 8.78 -12.00 9.80
CA LEU A 674 9.36 -13.31 10.07
C LEU A 674 10.24 -13.38 11.34
N PRO A 675 11.17 -12.45 11.65
CA PRO A 675 12.02 -12.58 12.83
C PRO A 675 11.29 -12.53 14.18
N HIS A 676 10.06 -12.00 14.20
CA HIS A 676 9.22 -11.93 15.40
C HIS A 676 8.26 -13.13 15.51
N ASN A 677 7.86 -13.73 14.38
CA ASN A 677 6.99 -14.90 14.38
C ASN A 677 7.78 -16.18 14.71
N THR A 678 7.39 -16.88 15.78
CA THR A 678 8.05 -18.13 16.25
C THR A 678 7.24 -19.40 15.95
N ALA A 679 6.12 -19.29 15.24
CA ALA A 679 5.19 -20.39 14.96
C ALA A 679 5.20 -20.86 13.49
N LEU A 680 5.44 -19.96 12.55
CA LEU A 680 5.35 -20.20 11.11
C LEU A 680 6.52 -21.06 10.61
N LYS A 681 6.18 -22.25 10.10
CA LYS A 681 7.12 -23.27 9.60
C LYS A 681 7.16 -23.33 8.08
N ALA A 682 6.07 -23.03 7.40
CA ALA A 682 6.00 -23.06 5.94
C ALA A 682 5.43 -21.76 5.37
N LEU A 683 6.14 -21.14 4.44
CA LEU A 683 5.70 -19.94 3.72
C LEU A 683 5.84 -20.16 2.21
N SER A 684 4.74 -20.02 1.49
CA SER A 684 4.73 -20.07 0.01
C SER A 684 4.36 -18.71 -0.57
N LEU A 685 5.33 -18.11 -1.27
CA LEU A 685 5.23 -16.87 -2.05
C LEU A 685 5.55 -17.12 -3.54
N ALA A 686 5.39 -18.36 -4.00
CA ALA A 686 5.62 -18.72 -5.39
C ALA A 686 4.62 -18.04 -6.35
N SER A 687 5.09 -17.67 -7.54
CA SER A 687 4.35 -16.94 -8.58
C SER A 687 3.63 -15.66 -8.09
N ASN A 688 4.34 -14.77 -7.37
CA ASN A 688 3.79 -13.54 -6.79
C ASN A 688 4.29 -12.22 -7.42
N GLY A 689 5.10 -12.31 -8.48
CA GLY A 689 5.70 -11.14 -9.13
C GLY A 689 6.93 -10.59 -8.39
N LEU A 690 7.57 -11.40 -7.54
CA LEU A 690 8.79 -11.00 -6.83
C LEU A 690 9.98 -10.88 -7.81
N THR A 691 10.85 -9.91 -7.57
CA THR A 691 12.18 -9.83 -8.18
C THR A 691 13.23 -10.41 -7.24
N GLY A 692 14.50 -10.33 -7.62
CA GLY A 692 15.61 -10.57 -6.71
C GLY A 692 15.60 -9.75 -5.41
N ALA A 693 14.91 -8.60 -5.37
CA ALA A 693 14.83 -7.75 -4.19
C ALA A 693 14.00 -8.38 -3.07
N GLY A 694 12.71 -8.66 -3.31
CA GLY A 694 11.84 -9.31 -2.33
C GLY A 694 12.32 -10.71 -1.97
N ALA A 695 12.92 -11.43 -2.93
CA ALA A 695 13.54 -12.73 -2.69
C ALA A 695 14.74 -12.64 -1.71
N ARG A 696 15.66 -11.68 -1.90
CA ARG A 696 16.76 -11.43 -0.96
C ARG A 696 16.26 -10.99 0.42
N ALA A 697 15.25 -10.13 0.49
CA ALA A 697 14.71 -9.65 1.78
C ALA A 697 14.23 -10.83 2.66
N LEU A 698 13.51 -11.79 2.07
CA LEU A 698 13.05 -13.00 2.76
C LEU A 698 14.20 -13.89 3.24
N ILE A 699 15.26 -14.06 2.44
CA ILE A 699 16.47 -14.80 2.85
C ILE A 699 17.26 -14.05 3.94
N GLY A 700 17.30 -12.71 3.89
CA GLY A 700 17.81 -11.86 4.96
C GLY A 700 17.09 -12.12 6.28
N ALA A 701 15.77 -12.03 6.29
CA ALA A 701 14.94 -12.29 7.48
C ALA A 701 15.14 -13.67 8.13
N ILE A 702 15.55 -14.68 7.35
CA ILE A 702 15.86 -16.04 7.84
C ILE A 702 17.32 -16.15 8.33
N THR A 703 18.26 -15.44 7.72
CA THR A 703 19.70 -15.48 8.07
C THR A 703 20.05 -14.50 9.18
N LYS A 704 19.91 -13.20 8.92
CA LYS A 704 20.08 -12.09 9.88
C LYS A 704 19.32 -10.83 9.45
N TYR A 705 18.70 -10.15 10.41
CA TYR A 705 18.04 -8.87 10.22
C TYR A 705 18.77 -7.79 11.02
N VAL A 706 18.64 -6.51 10.66
CA VAL A 706 19.22 -5.43 11.48
C VAL A 706 18.41 -5.33 12.78
N ALA A 707 19.10 -5.22 13.92
CA ALA A 707 18.47 -5.17 15.23
C ALA A 707 17.68 -3.84 15.39
N PRO A 708 16.35 -3.87 15.54
CA PRO A 708 15.55 -2.66 15.64
C PRO A 708 15.84 -1.92 16.97
N PRO A 709 15.65 -0.58 17.03
CA PRO A 709 15.94 0.20 18.24
C PRO A 709 15.26 -0.32 19.51
N ALA A 710 14.05 -0.89 19.41
CA ALA A 710 13.36 -1.54 20.53
C ALA A 710 14.13 -2.73 21.12
N LEU A 711 14.79 -3.54 20.27
CA LEU A 711 15.61 -4.67 20.70
C LEU A 711 16.97 -4.20 21.27
N LEU A 712 17.56 -3.16 20.68
CA LEU A 712 18.76 -2.53 21.23
C LEU A 712 18.50 -2.03 22.65
N LYS A 713 17.36 -1.34 22.84
CA LYS A 713 16.91 -0.88 24.16
C LYS A 713 16.61 -2.03 25.12
N GLU A 714 15.96 -3.11 24.68
CA GLU A 714 15.74 -4.29 25.55
C GLU A 714 17.07 -4.87 26.06
N ILE A 715 18.10 -4.88 25.23
CA ILE A 715 19.45 -5.32 25.59
C ILE A 715 20.11 -4.36 26.59
N GLU A 716 19.94 -3.04 26.43
CA GLU A 716 20.44 -2.02 27.36
C GLU A 716 19.74 -2.08 28.73
N ASP A 717 18.41 -2.07 28.76
CA ASP A 717 17.59 -2.19 29.97
C ASP A 717 17.93 -3.50 30.75
N ALA A 718 18.34 -4.55 30.02
CA ALA A 718 18.73 -5.84 30.58
C ALA A 718 20.21 -5.97 31.00
N GLU A 719 21.08 -4.97 30.83
CA GLU A 719 22.51 -5.10 31.23
C GLU A 719 22.68 -5.43 32.72
N SER A 720 21.77 -4.96 33.57
CA SER A 720 21.70 -5.34 34.99
C SER A 720 21.54 -6.87 35.19
N ARG A 721 20.77 -7.53 34.33
CA ARG A 721 20.54 -8.99 34.33
C ARG A 721 21.74 -9.73 33.73
N ILE A 722 22.29 -9.22 32.63
CA ILE A 722 23.47 -9.77 31.95
C ILE A 722 24.67 -9.79 32.90
N GLN A 723 24.95 -8.66 33.56
CA GLN A 723 26.05 -8.52 34.52
C GLN A 723 25.84 -9.36 35.79
N ALA A 724 24.58 -9.56 36.22
CA ALA A 724 24.26 -10.45 37.33
C ALA A 724 24.58 -11.92 37.02
N GLU A 725 24.29 -12.41 35.81
CA GLU A 725 24.65 -13.77 35.38
C GLU A 725 26.16 -13.97 35.28
N ILE A 726 26.91 -12.99 34.79
CA ILE A 726 28.39 -13.04 34.76
C ILE A 726 28.96 -13.20 36.19
N GLU A 727 28.48 -12.43 37.17
CA GLU A 727 28.91 -12.54 38.56
C GLU A 727 28.39 -13.82 39.26
N HIS A 728 27.22 -14.33 38.86
CA HIS A 728 26.69 -15.60 39.36
C HIS A 728 27.54 -16.79 38.88
N ALA A 729 27.83 -16.88 37.58
CA ALA A 729 28.72 -17.88 37.01
C ALA A 729 30.12 -17.86 37.66
N LYS A 730 30.67 -16.65 37.86
CA LYS A 730 31.95 -16.40 38.55
C LYS A 730 31.96 -16.90 39.99
N LYS A 731 30.88 -16.70 40.76
CA LYS A 731 30.70 -17.31 42.09
C LYS A 731 30.65 -18.83 42.03
N ALA A 732 30.03 -19.40 41.00
CA ALA A 732 30.03 -20.84 40.70
C ALA A 732 31.35 -21.38 40.09
N LYS A 733 32.44 -20.59 40.10
CA LYS A 733 33.76 -20.89 39.51
C LYS A 733 33.73 -21.18 38.00
N LYS A 734 32.67 -20.78 37.30
CA LYS A 734 32.60 -20.77 35.83
C LYS A 734 32.98 -19.39 35.30
N LYS A 735 33.57 -19.33 34.11
CA LYS A 735 33.78 -18.07 33.38
C LYS A 735 32.91 -18.11 32.12
N ILE A 736 31.93 -17.21 32.06
CA ILE A 736 31.13 -16.95 30.85
C ILE A 736 31.49 -15.54 30.34
N ASP A 737 31.26 -15.29 29.05
CA ASP A 737 31.40 -13.97 28.44
C ASP A 737 30.03 -13.26 28.33
N ARG A 738 30.02 -11.98 27.92
CA ARG A 738 28.79 -11.22 27.70
C ARG A 738 27.87 -11.89 26.68
N ARG A 739 28.44 -12.52 25.64
CA ARG A 739 27.71 -13.28 24.61
C ARG A 739 26.89 -14.43 25.22
N THR A 740 27.50 -15.22 26.10
CA THR A 740 26.84 -16.32 26.81
C THR A 740 25.83 -15.79 27.84
N ALA A 741 26.17 -14.72 28.56
CA ALA A 741 25.26 -14.12 29.55
C ALA A 741 24.00 -13.51 28.91
N MET A 742 24.11 -12.85 27.74
CA MET A 742 22.95 -12.40 26.95
C MET A 742 22.02 -13.57 26.60
N ALA A 743 22.59 -14.67 26.08
CA ALA A 743 21.83 -15.87 25.75
C ALA A 743 21.16 -16.49 27.00
N ASN A 744 21.84 -16.53 28.16
CA ASN A 744 21.29 -17.04 29.42
C ASN A 744 20.08 -16.21 29.91
N VAL A 745 20.04 -14.90 29.66
CA VAL A 745 18.90 -14.04 30.05
C VAL A 745 17.80 -13.98 28.99
N GLY A 746 17.91 -14.76 27.90
CA GLY A 746 16.91 -14.88 26.83
C GLY A 746 17.07 -13.93 25.65
N LEU A 747 18.15 -13.13 25.60
CA LEU A 747 18.34 -12.12 24.56
C LEU A 747 19.10 -12.67 23.34
N PRO A 748 18.77 -12.18 22.13
CA PRO A 748 19.55 -12.49 20.94
C PRO A 748 20.94 -11.87 21.04
N VAL A 749 21.96 -12.66 20.70
CA VAL A 749 23.31 -12.14 20.49
C VAL A 749 23.36 -11.41 19.16
N LEU A 750 23.79 -10.15 19.19
CA LEU A 750 23.99 -9.34 18.00
C LEU A 750 25.38 -9.54 17.37
N GLU A 751 25.45 -9.41 16.05
CA GLU A 751 26.67 -9.35 15.24
C GLU A 751 26.88 -7.91 14.74
N VAL A 752 28.08 -7.35 14.84
CA VAL A 752 28.37 -6.02 14.29
C VAL A 752 29.12 -6.15 12.97
N VAL A 753 28.56 -5.62 11.89
CA VAL A 753 29.19 -5.54 10.56
C VAL A 753 29.14 -4.10 10.08
N ASP A 754 30.30 -3.52 9.78
CA ASP A 754 30.47 -2.14 9.29
C ASP A 754 29.75 -1.07 10.13
N GLY A 755 29.63 -1.32 11.45
CA GLY A 755 28.96 -0.45 12.43
C GLY A 755 27.48 -0.78 12.68
N VAL A 756 26.83 -1.53 11.79
CA VAL A 756 25.44 -1.94 11.91
C VAL A 756 25.32 -3.20 12.79
N GLN A 757 24.38 -3.21 13.73
CA GLN A 757 24.13 -4.35 14.62
C GLN A 757 23.03 -5.25 14.07
N TYR A 758 23.34 -6.52 13.79
CA TYR A 758 22.42 -7.51 13.25
C TYR A 758 21.97 -8.51 14.31
N ALA A 759 20.67 -8.74 14.38
CA ALA A 759 20.05 -9.82 15.13
C ALA A 759 19.95 -11.11 14.28
N PRO A 760 19.99 -12.31 14.90
CA PRO A 760 19.88 -13.57 14.19
C PRO A 760 18.47 -13.73 13.61
N GLY A 761 18.37 -14.16 12.34
CA GLY A 761 17.10 -14.32 11.65
C GLY A 761 16.15 -15.37 12.24
N ASN A 762 14.98 -15.50 11.62
CA ASN A 762 13.95 -16.46 12.00
C ASN A 762 14.50 -17.89 12.11
N VAL A 763 14.17 -18.58 13.20
CA VAL A 763 14.59 -19.96 13.50
C VAL A 763 13.45 -20.99 13.49
N ALA A 764 12.24 -20.57 13.12
CA ALA A 764 11.02 -21.39 13.12
C ALA A 764 10.65 -21.90 11.71
N LEU A 765 11.07 -21.19 10.66
CA LEU A 765 10.71 -21.48 9.28
C LEU A 765 11.52 -22.68 8.74
N GLU A 766 10.79 -23.75 8.41
CA GLU A 766 11.30 -25.01 7.90
C GLU A 766 11.25 -25.07 6.35
N GLU A 767 10.32 -24.36 5.72
CA GLU A 767 10.15 -24.31 4.26
C GLU A 767 9.80 -22.90 3.73
N LEU A 768 10.53 -22.45 2.70
CA LEU A 768 10.22 -21.25 1.91
C LEU A 768 10.06 -21.60 0.43
N VAL A 769 8.94 -21.21 -0.20
CA VAL A 769 8.66 -21.51 -1.62
C VAL A 769 8.58 -20.21 -2.42
N LEU A 770 9.56 -19.98 -3.29
CA LEU A 770 9.70 -18.80 -4.17
C LEU A 770 9.60 -19.12 -5.67
N SER A 771 9.42 -20.40 -6.04
CA SER A 771 9.24 -20.89 -7.41
C SER A 771 8.32 -20.04 -8.29
N GLY A 772 8.59 -19.96 -9.60
CA GLY A 772 7.72 -19.28 -10.56
C GLY A 772 7.73 -17.74 -10.51
N ASN A 773 8.48 -17.12 -9.60
CA ASN A 773 8.77 -15.68 -9.64
C ASN A 773 9.81 -15.40 -10.74
N ALA A 774 9.32 -15.18 -11.97
CA ALA A 774 10.15 -15.11 -13.18
C ALA A 774 11.12 -13.90 -13.27
N ALA A 775 11.06 -12.96 -12.32
CA ALA A 775 11.96 -11.81 -12.23
C ALA A 775 13.10 -12.00 -11.20
N ILE A 776 13.22 -13.19 -10.60
CA ILE A 776 14.43 -13.63 -9.89
C ILE A 776 15.44 -14.14 -10.94
N SER A 777 16.64 -13.56 -10.98
CA SER A 777 17.71 -13.93 -11.90
C SER A 777 18.65 -15.02 -11.36
N GLU A 778 19.57 -15.51 -12.21
CA GLU A 778 20.65 -16.42 -11.83
C GLU A 778 21.59 -15.78 -10.79
N ASP A 779 21.92 -14.48 -10.94
CA ASP A 779 22.73 -13.73 -9.97
C ASP A 779 22.00 -13.53 -8.62
N ASP A 780 20.68 -13.33 -8.64
CA ASP A 780 19.88 -13.25 -7.42
C ASP A 780 19.86 -14.59 -6.67
N ALA A 781 19.73 -15.70 -7.39
CA ALA A 781 19.78 -17.05 -6.82
C ALA A 781 21.16 -17.38 -6.24
N LEU A 782 22.25 -16.94 -6.88
CA LEU A 782 23.61 -17.05 -6.36
C LEU A 782 23.80 -16.19 -5.10
N ALA A 783 23.34 -14.94 -5.08
CA ALA A 783 23.40 -14.08 -3.90
C ALA A 783 22.62 -14.65 -2.71
N MET A 784 21.45 -15.27 -2.95
CA MET A 784 20.70 -15.99 -1.92
C MET A 784 21.42 -17.27 -1.44
N SER A 785 22.10 -17.99 -2.34
CA SER A 785 22.94 -19.14 -1.99
C SER A 785 24.10 -18.76 -1.08
N ASP A 786 24.85 -17.71 -1.42
CA ASP A 786 25.98 -17.24 -0.64
C ASP A 786 25.54 -16.69 0.74
N ALA A 787 24.38 -16.03 0.80
CA ALA A 787 23.76 -15.62 2.06
C ALA A 787 23.38 -16.81 2.96
N LEU A 788 22.88 -17.92 2.41
CA LEU A 788 22.57 -19.13 3.19
C LEU A 788 23.84 -19.85 3.67
N ASP A 789 24.86 -19.97 2.81
CA ASP A 789 26.15 -20.60 3.15
C ASP A 789 26.92 -19.84 4.25
N ALA A 790 26.69 -18.53 4.40
CA ALA A 790 27.31 -17.72 5.45
C ALA A 790 26.74 -17.96 6.87
N PHE A 791 25.55 -18.57 7.03
CA PHE A 791 24.87 -18.72 8.34
C PHE A 791 24.64 -20.18 8.80
N PRO A 792 25.67 -21.06 8.78
CA PRO A 792 25.48 -22.51 8.94
C PRO A 792 24.97 -22.95 10.32
N ALA A 793 25.44 -22.31 11.40
CA ALA A 793 25.35 -22.87 12.75
C ALA A 793 23.94 -22.88 13.38
N LYS A 794 22.98 -22.12 12.82
CA LYS A 794 21.57 -22.14 13.25
C LYS A 794 20.62 -22.77 12.22
N LEU A 795 20.87 -22.57 10.93
CA LEU A 795 19.96 -23.00 9.87
C LEU A 795 20.00 -24.51 9.62
N GLN A 796 21.16 -25.16 9.79
CA GLN A 796 21.35 -26.61 9.55
C GLN A 796 20.46 -27.55 10.39
N THR A 797 19.77 -27.05 11.43
CA THR A 797 18.92 -27.86 12.32
C THR A 797 17.42 -27.69 12.11
N HIS A 798 16.98 -26.67 11.35
CA HIS A 798 15.55 -26.32 11.23
C HIS A 798 15.09 -26.04 9.79
N LEU A 799 15.86 -25.28 9.00
CA LEU A 799 15.51 -24.98 7.61
C LEU A 799 15.72 -26.23 6.74
N ARG A 800 14.66 -26.72 6.10
CA ARG A 800 14.67 -27.96 5.31
C ARG A 800 14.76 -27.72 3.81
N HIS A 801 14.04 -26.73 3.27
CA HIS A 801 14.01 -26.44 1.84
C HIS A 801 13.73 -24.95 1.53
N VAL A 802 14.43 -24.43 0.52
CA VAL A 802 14.06 -23.21 -0.20
C VAL A 802 13.81 -23.61 -1.65
N LYS A 803 12.59 -23.44 -2.18
CA LYS A 803 12.20 -23.94 -3.51
C LYS A 803 12.16 -22.80 -4.55
N LEU A 804 12.90 -22.95 -5.66
CA LEU A 804 13.10 -21.95 -6.73
C LEU A 804 12.92 -22.55 -8.13
N GLN A 805 11.82 -23.28 -8.35
CA GLN A 805 11.56 -23.93 -9.64
C GLN A 805 11.15 -22.95 -10.73
N ARG A 806 11.50 -23.30 -11.99
CA ARG A 806 11.19 -22.57 -13.25
C ARG A 806 11.99 -21.28 -13.49
N LEU A 807 13.20 -21.16 -12.95
CA LEU A 807 14.16 -20.14 -13.36
C LEU A 807 14.67 -20.37 -14.80
N PRO A 808 15.31 -19.37 -15.44
CA PRO A 808 16.09 -19.56 -16.66
C PRO A 808 17.15 -20.67 -16.47
N ARG A 809 17.47 -21.40 -17.56
CA ARG A 809 18.40 -22.55 -17.48
C ARG A 809 19.83 -22.10 -17.15
N LEU A 810 20.22 -22.30 -15.89
CA LEU A 810 21.57 -22.13 -15.36
C LEU A 810 22.63 -22.73 -16.31
N ARG A 811 23.69 -21.97 -16.59
CA ARG A 811 24.72 -22.32 -17.59
C ARG A 811 26.15 -22.37 -17.04
N GLY A 812 26.33 -22.90 -15.84
CA GLY A 812 27.66 -23.18 -15.29
C GLY A 812 27.62 -24.23 -14.19
N GLY A 813 28.31 -25.37 -14.37
CA GLY A 813 28.40 -26.40 -13.35
C GLY A 813 29.71 -26.32 -12.57
N VAL A 814 29.63 -26.32 -11.24
CA VAL A 814 30.78 -26.61 -10.36
C VAL A 814 30.39 -27.74 -9.41
N VAL A 815 30.88 -28.95 -9.71
CA VAL A 815 30.78 -30.10 -8.79
C VAL A 815 32.11 -30.24 -8.05
N SER A 816 32.06 -30.23 -6.72
CA SER A 816 33.15 -30.63 -5.85
C SER A 816 32.59 -31.46 -4.70
N GLN A 817 33.27 -32.55 -4.32
CA GLN A 817 32.71 -33.53 -3.37
C GLN A 817 33.12 -33.26 -1.92
N ARG A 818 32.25 -33.72 -1.00
CA ARG A 818 32.42 -33.88 0.46
C ARG A 818 32.25 -32.61 1.29
N GLY A 819 31.05 -32.51 1.89
CA GLY A 819 30.60 -31.43 2.75
C GLY A 819 29.37 -30.80 2.12
N ARG A 820 28.17 -31.10 2.64
CA ARG A 820 26.95 -30.50 2.12
C ARG A 820 26.93 -29.01 2.46
N LYS A 821 26.83 -28.15 1.44
CA LYS A 821 26.62 -26.71 1.58
C LYS A 821 25.17 -26.42 1.99
N LEU A 822 24.89 -25.28 2.61
CA LEU A 822 23.51 -24.83 2.80
C LEU A 822 22.88 -24.41 1.48
N SER A 823 23.68 -24.08 0.47
CA SER A 823 23.24 -23.97 -0.92
C SER A 823 22.50 -25.22 -1.44
N GLU A 824 22.71 -26.41 -0.85
CA GLU A 824 21.96 -27.63 -1.23
C GLU A 824 20.49 -27.63 -0.75
N PHE A 825 20.10 -26.69 0.11
CA PHE A 825 18.69 -26.48 0.45
C PHE A 825 17.91 -25.72 -0.64
N LEU A 826 18.59 -25.08 -1.60
CA LEU A 826 17.97 -24.45 -2.77
C LEU A 826 17.59 -25.51 -3.81
N VAL A 827 16.31 -25.90 -3.80
CA VAL A 827 15.73 -26.85 -4.76
C VAL A 827 15.25 -26.10 -6.00
N LEU A 828 16.08 -26.11 -7.04
CA LEU A 828 15.93 -25.47 -8.35
C LEU A 828 15.14 -26.35 -9.34
#